data_AF-A2EDL0-F1
#
_entry.id   AF-A2EDL0-F1
#
_cell.length_a   1.000
_cell.length_b   1.000
_cell.length_c   1.000
_cell.angle_alpha   90.00
_cell.angle_beta   90.00
_cell.angle_gamma   90.00
#
_symmetry.space_group_name_H-M   'P 1'
#
loop_
_entity.id
_entity.type
_entity.pdbx_description
1 polymer ?
#
loop_
_entity_poly.entity_id
_entity_poly.type
_entity_poly.pdbx_seq_one_letter_code
_entity_poly.pdbx_strand_id
1 'polypeptide(L)'
;MFKCLFTSNLISKEIKINLQAQISNNIIRFNSNTDFSDKKINDQIISNNIHTISIENDVSEIKYFLGIEFIKNVNINTDHTVTLSDSLFYGSRNIESVTCTNNIVVGPKCFEQSTIRNIDFTKITEIGEDAFKNCFNIKSANLKSLTSIGNSAFASSGLESVIIPSTISKIPDHCFYQCPNLTNVEFKGPVDIDQYAFADCFQLSNVVPGFEQISHIKYYGFRGCSIHKLKFNDCELGGGVFQNSHVESIDATNLKIASKDFRGCRNLIFVNITGTLEIIDGPPPEVPYYYERSSFGGQERFNYYFPRAFAFEDCVSLQEFKVNACQQIGDSCFRNCLKLKEIKIVSEILGSHSFMNCISLETVDLRTVTQIGDGCFGGYENLKSIIGLETSREYGGNIFSDCPNLVISEVGNVGWEMFSMCHSIINVVFNGNTLEPGAFMNCQSLESFECQTDIGYIPPKCFYGCFRLINVKFSYPIDYFGNFSFFNTSLRNGINFETTYYMGDLAFAYTQLRNVTLYDIAYDCDAKFFHLVNFKVREDLFNDAPFRGCKELTKVIFNCTRIPPMMGFFDDCENLREIEVISDNFINDYGIIYNKDKTILYSFLITNPLESFTVPESVQELYDLAFYRTKYLKNLTCNNILYIKTGAFLKSSLENKYLQILLMI
;
A
#
# COMPACT_ATOMS: atom_id res chain seq x y z
N MET A 1 8.96 -43.42 -83.64
CA MET A 1 7.78 -44.18 -83.19
C MET A 1 8.02 -44.90 -81.85
N PHE A 2 9.13 -45.64 -81.67
CA PHE A 2 9.45 -46.32 -80.38
C PHE A 2 9.60 -45.38 -79.16
N LYS A 3 10.10 -44.14 -79.35
CA LYS A 3 10.26 -43.17 -78.25
C LYS A 3 8.93 -42.58 -77.73
N CYS A 4 7.88 -42.54 -78.55
CA CYS A 4 6.56 -42.04 -78.15
C CYS A 4 5.69 -43.12 -77.49
N LEU A 5 5.86 -44.38 -77.88
CA LEU A 5 5.13 -45.52 -77.30
C LEU A 5 5.65 -45.90 -75.90
N PHE A 6 6.92 -45.63 -75.62
CA PHE A 6 7.50 -45.89 -74.30
C PHE A 6 7.06 -44.84 -73.27
N THR A 7 7.05 -43.56 -73.65
CA THR A 7 6.56 -42.48 -72.79
C THR A 7 5.03 -42.51 -72.60
N SER A 8 4.25 -42.87 -73.63
CA SER A 8 2.79 -42.98 -73.49
C SER A 8 2.37 -44.17 -72.62
N ASN A 9 3.10 -45.29 -72.64
CA ASN A 9 2.83 -46.46 -71.79
C ASN A 9 3.20 -46.23 -70.31
N LEU A 10 4.17 -45.36 -70.02
CA LEU A 10 4.53 -45.00 -68.65
C LEU A 10 3.44 -44.10 -68.03
N ILE A 11 2.90 -43.15 -68.80
CA ILE A 11 1.84 -42.23 -68.38
C ILE A 11 0.50 -42.98 -68.23
N SER A 12 0.19 -43.95 -69.10
CA SER A 12 -1.08 -44.70 -69.05
C SER A 12 -1.16 -45.80 -67.98
N LYS A 13 -0.07 -46.06 -67.24
CA LYS A 13 0.01 -47.15 -66.25
C LYS A 13 0.23 -46.68 -64.81
N GLU A 14 0.14 -45.38 -64.53
CA GLU A 14 0.45 -44.80 -63.21
C GLU A 14 1.78 -45.32 -62.62
N ILE A 15 2.79 -45.57 -63.46
CA ILE A 15 4.10 -46.01 -62.98
C ILE A 15 4.75 -44.81 -62.30
N LYS A 16 4.53 -44.68 -60.99
CA LYS A 16 5.34 -43.80 -60.13
C LYS A 16 6.76 -44.34 -60.17
N ILE A 17 7.65 -43.66 -60.89
CA ILE A 17 9.08 -43.88 -60.74
C ILE A 17 9.38 -43.53 -59.28
N ASN A 18 9.68 -44.54 -58.48
CA ASN A 18 10.06 -44.39 -57.09
C ASN A 18 11.43 -43.70 -57.06
N LEU A 19 11.42 -42.37 -57.17
CA LEU A 19 12.59 -41.52 -57.01
C LEU A 19 12.91 -41.48 -55.52
N GLN A 20 13.55 -42.53 -55.03
CA GLN A 20 14.24 -42.49 -53.74
C GLN A 20 15.11 -41.23 -53.66
N ALA A 21 15.26 -40.70 -52.45
CA ALA A 21 16.05 -39.51 -52.19
C ALA A 21 17.42 -39.60 -52.88
N GLN A 22 17.69 -38.68 -53.80
CA GLN A 22 18.92 -38.71 -54.60
C GLN A 22 20.07 -38.12 -53.80
N ILE A 23 21.05 -38.95 -53.44
CA ILE A 23 22.27 -38.51 -52.74
C ILE A 23 23.29 -38.05 -53.77
N SER A 24 23.73 -36.80 -53.69
CA SER A 24 24.88 -36.29 -54.45
C SER A 24 25.61 -35.21 -53.66
N ASN A 25 26.94 -35.24 -53.60
CA ASN A 25 27.76 -34.22 -52.94
C ASN A 25 27.40 -33.98 -51.45
N ASN A 26 27.16 -35.03 -50.68
CA ASN A 26 26.73 -34.97 -49.26
C ASN A 26 25.41 -34.20 -49.05
N ILE A 27 24.58 -34.12 -50.09
CA ILE A 27 23.22 -33.57 -50.07
C ILE A 27 22.24 -34.71 -50.36
N ILE A 28 21.18 -34.77 -49.57
CA ILE A 28 20.02 -35.63 -49.85
C ILE A 28 18.87 -34.76 -50.40
N ARG A 29 18.24 -35.20 -51.50
CA ARG A 29 17.11 -34.49 -52.12
C ARG A 29 15.77 -35.14 -51.75
N PHE A 30 14.82 -34.32 -51.32
CA PHE A 30 13.43 -34.68 -51.10
C PHE A 30 12.57 -34.03 -52.20
N ASN A 31 11.79 -34.84 -52.91
CA ASN A 31 10.93 -34.42 -54.03
C ASN A 31 9.44 -34.63 -53.73
N SER A 32 9.10 -35.38 -52.68
CA SER A 32 7.72 -35.62 -52.28
C SER A 32 7.57 -35.68 -50.76
N ASN A 33 6.39 -35.31 -50.24
CA ASN A 33 6.09 -35.44 -48.81
C ASN A 33 6.22 -36.89 -48.28
N THR A 34 6.13 -37.90 -49.15
CA THR A 34 6.30 -39.31 -48.73
C THR A 34 7.75 -39.68 -48.45
N ASP A 35 8.72 -38.89 -48.92
CA ASP A 35 10.15 -39.17 -48.75
C ASP A 35 10.58 -39.12 -47.28
N PHE A 36 9.91 -38.29 -46.45
CA PHE A 36 10.14 -38.21 -45.00
C PHE A 36 9.74 -39.47 -44.23
N SER A 37 8.99 -40.38 -44.86
CA SER A 37 8.56 -41.64 -44.26
C SER A 37 9.50 -42.82 -44.58
N ASP A 38 10.58 -42.58 -45.35
CA ASP A 38 11.55 -43.63 -45.67
C ASP A 38 12.40 -43.98 -44.43
N LYS A 39 12.22 -45.20 -43.92
CA LYS A 39 12.94 -45.71 -42.75
C LYS A 39 14.46 -45.82 -42.98
N LYS A 40 14.93 -45.83 -44.23
CA LYS A 40 16.36 -45.92 -44.57
C LYS A 40 17.07 -44.57 -44.54
N ILE A 41 16.34 -43.47 -44.40
CA ILE A 41 16.91 -42.13 -44.57
C ILE A 41 17.96 -41.79 -43.52
N ASN A 42 17.76 -42.25 -42.28
CA ASN A 42 18.73 -42.09 -41.20
C ASN A 42 20.05 -42.80 -41.53
N ASP A 43 19.96 -44.06 -41.96
CA ASP A 43 21.14 -44.85 -42.32
C ASP A 43 21.88 -44.21 -43.50
N GLN A 44 21.14 -43.66 -44.47
CA GLN A 44 21.71 -42.91 -45.60
C GLN A 44 22.45 -41.65 -45.15
N ILE A 45 21.88 -40.88 -44.21
CA ILE A 45 22.49 -39.67 -43.67
C ILE A 45 23.81 -40.00 -42.97
N ILE A 46 23.79 -41.01 -42.10
CA ILE A 46 24.97 -41.41 -41.32
C ILE A 46 26.06 -41.99 -42.24
N SER A 47 25.71 -42.95 -43.10
CA SER A 47 26.69 -43.65 -43.95
C SER A 47 27.33 -42.75 -45.02
N ASN A 48 26.63 -41.72 -45.48
CA ASN A 48 27.12 -40.78 -46.49
C ASN A 48 27.55 -39.44 -45.90
N ASN A 49 27.60 -39.32 -44.56
CA ASN A 49 28.02 -38.10 -43.86
C ASN A 49 27.28 -36.84 -44.35
N ILE A 50 25.96 -36.97 -44.51
CA ILE A 50 25.09 -35.94 -45.09
C ILE A 50 24.83 -34.87 -44.04
N HIS A 51 25.07 -33.62 -44.41
CA HIS A 51 24.82 -32.47 -43.54
C HIS A 51 23.87 -31.44 -44.18
N THR A 52 23.38 -31.72 -45.39
CA THR A 52 22.52 -30.80 -46.14
C THR A 52 21.35 -31.57 -46.74
N ILE A 53 20.15 -31.02 -46.61
CA ILE A 53 18.96 -31.51 -47.32
C ILE A 53 18.52 -30.47 -48.35
N SER A 54 18.09 -30.92 -49.52
CA SER A 54 17.46 -30.10 -50.56
C SER A 54 15.99 -30.51 -50.68
N ILE A 55 15.10 -29.54 -50.65
CA ILE A 55 13.65 -29.70 -50.77
C ILE A 55 13.24 -29.12 -52.12
N GLU A 56 12.66 -29.95 -52.97
CA GLU A 56 12.36 -29.65 -54.37
C GLU A 56 10.97 -30.17 -54.74
N ASN A 57 10.46 -29.76 -55.90
CA ASN A 57 9.18 -30.23 -56.46
C ASN A 57 8.02 -30.05 -55.47
N ASP A 58 7.18 -31.07 -55.26
CA ASP A 58 5.86 -31.00 -54.64
C ASP A 58 5.85 -31.09 -53.10
N VAL A 59 6.99 -30.81 -52.44
CA VAL A 59 7.09 -30.87 -50.98
C VAL A 59 6.44 -29.65 -50.35
N SER A 60 5.23 -29.82 -49.83
CA SER A 60 4.49 -28.76 -49.14
C SER A 60 4.88 -28.60 -47.66
N GLU A 61 5.42 -29.65 -47.03
CA GLU A 61 5.75 -29.65 -45.60
C GLU A 61 6.99 -30.51 -45.32
N ILE A 62 7.98 -29.94 -44.63
CA ILE A 62 9.11 -30.69 -44.08
C ILE A 62 8.70 -31.24 -42.73
N LYS A 63 8.56 -32.56 -42.65
CA LYS A 63 8.21 -33.27 -41.43
C LYS A 63 9.45 -33.79 -40.71
N TYR A 64 9.32 -34.03 -39.41
CA TYR A 64 10.34 -34.70 -38.64
C TYR A 64 10.65 -36.09 -39.23
N PHE A 65 11.95 -36.43 -39.29
CA PHE A 65 12.43 -37.76 -39.63
C PHE A 65 13.71 -38.07 -38.83
N LEU A 66 13.99 -39.35 -38.61
CA LEU A 66 15.21 -39.80 -37.94
C LEU A 66 16.44 -39.40 -38.77
N GLY A 67 17.37 -38.68 -38.16
CA GLY A 67 18.58 -38.17 -38.80
C GLY A 67 18.58 -36.67 -39.08
N ILE A 68 17.44 -35.98 -38.91
CA ILE A 68 17.34 -34.50 -38.98
C ILE A 68 18.34 -33.82 -38.01
N GLU A 69 18.67 -34.47 -36.89
CA GLU A 69 19.61 -33.97 -35.87
C GLU A 69 21.05 -33.80 -36.39
N PHE A 70 21.44 -34.47 -37.48
CA PHE A 70 22.76 -34.34 -38.11
C PHE A 70 22.82 -33.23 -39.18
N ILE A 71 21.65 -32.69 -39.56
CA ILE A 71 21.55 -31.73 -40.65
C ILE A 71 21.98 -30.34 -40.19
N LYS A 72 22.87 -29.73 -40.99
CA LYS A 72 23.37 -28.37 -40.81
C LYS A 72 22.70 -27.36 -41.72
N ASN A 73 22.34 -27.77 -42.95
CA ASN A 73 21.76 -26.86 -43.93
C ASN A 73 20.49 -27.44 -44.56
N VAL A 74 19.48 -26.58 -44.73
CA VAL A 74 18.25 -26.91 -45.44
C VAL A 74 18.11 -25.94 -46.61
N ASN A 75 18.03 -26.47 -47.82
CA ASN A 75 17.84 -25.67 -49.04
C ASN A 75 16.45 -25.96 -49.61
N ILE A 76 15.56 -24.96 -49.61
CA ILE A 76 14.18 -25.08 -50.07
C ILE A 76 14.05 -24.40 -51.45
N ASN A 77 14.04 -25.22 -52.49
CA ASN A 77 14.04 -24.79 -53.89
C ASN A 77 12.69 -25.09 -54.56
N THR A 78 11.61 -24.62 -53.95
CA THR A 78 10.24 -24.79 -54.43
C THR A 78 9.69 -23.49 -55.03
N ASP A 79 8.67 -23.61 -55.87
CA ASP A 79 7.91 -22.49 -56.46
C ASP A 79 6.65 -22.13 -55.67
N HIS A 80 6.44 -22.77 -54.52
CA HIS A 80 5.33 -22.55 -53.59
C HIS A 80 5.80 -22.50 -52.14
N THR A 81 4.90 -22.07 -51.26
CA THR A 81 5.18 -21.99 -49.82
C THR A 81 5.38 -23.36 -49.19
N VAL A 82 6.44 -23.51 -48.41
CA VAL A 82 6.75 -24.75 -47.67
C VAL A 82 6.62 -24.53 -46.16
N THR A 83 5.93 -25.44 -45.48
CA THR A 83 5.83 -25.44 -44.03
C THR A 83 6.97 -26.23 -43.41
N LEU A 84 7.68 -25.63 -42.46
CA LEU A 84 8.55 -26.35 -41.52
C LEU A 84 7.67 -26.81 -40.36
N SER A 85 7.53 -28.12 -40.18
CA SER A 85 6.60 -28.66 -39.18
C SER A 85 6.99 -28.30 -37.75
N ASP A 86 6.04 -28.48 -36.85
CA ASP A 86 6.22 -28.27 -35.42
C ASP A 86 7.45 -29.02 -34.89
N SER A 87 8.23 -28.35 -34.03
CA SER A 87 9.41 -28.92 -33.36
C SER A 87 10.47 -29.56 -34.27
N LEU A 88 10.48 -29.27 -35.59
CA LEU A 88 11.34 -29.93 -36.57
C LEU A 88 12.84 -29.94 -36.21
N PHE A 89 13.34 -28.82 -35.69
CA PHE A 89 14.72 -28.62 -35.23
C PHE A 89 14.81 -28.25 -33.74
N TYR A 90 13.82 -28.68 -32.94
CA TYR A 90 13.83 -28.46 -31.49
C TYR A 90 15.13 -28.98 -30.86
N GLY A 91 15.83 -28.13 -30.12
CA GLY A 91 17.09 -28.46 -29.44
C GLY A 91 18.25 -28.83 -30.39
N SER A 92 18.11 -28.58 -31.71
CA SER A 92 19.12 -28.98 -32.69
C SER A 92 20.42 -28.20 -32.49
N ARG A 93 21.50 -28.94 -32.23
CA ARG A 93 22.85 -28.38 -32.03
C ARG A 93 23.67 -28.25 -33.30
N ASN A 94 23.12 -28.71 -34.43
CA ASN A 94 23.82 -28.78 -35.71
C ASN A 94 23.24 -27.85 -36.76
N ILE A 95 21.97 -27.47 -36.69
CA ILE A 95 21.35 -26.61 -37.71
C ILE A 95 22.05 -25.25 -37.74
N GLU A 96 22.48 -24.82 -38.93
CA GLU A 96 23.22 -23.59 -39.16
C GLU A 96 22.47 -22.66 -40.12
N SER A 97 21.89 -23.21 -41.20
CA SER A 97 21.21 -22.40 -42.21
C SER A 97 19.94 -23.03 -42.79
N VAL A 98 18.98 -22.17 -43.11
CA VAL A 98 17.83 -22.47 -43.97
C VAL A 98 17.78 -21.43 -45.09
N THR A 99 17.88 -21.89 -46.33
CA THR A 99 17.74 -21.04 -47.53
C THR A 99 16.47 -21.41 -48.27
N CYS A 100 15.80 -20.43 -48.87
CA CYS A 100 14.56 -20.65 -49.59
C CYS A 100 14.43 -19.75 -50.83
N THR A 101 13.85 -20.27 -51.91
CA THR A 101 13.54 -19.52 -53.14
C THR A 101 12.17 -18.82 -53.07
N ASN A 102 11.22 -19.44 -52.37
CA ASN A 102 9.89 -18.92 -52.12
C ASN A 102 9.61 -18.78 -50.61
N ASN A 103 8.41 -18.38 -50.25
CA ASN A 103 7.99 -18.16 -48.87
C ASN A 103 7.99 -19.46 -48.06
N ILE A 104 8.13 -19.33 -46.75
CA ILE A 104 8.03 -20.44 -45.81
C ILE A 104 7.13 -20.09 -44.62
N VAL A 105 6.54 -21.13 -44.05
CA VAL A 105 5.82 -21.07 -42.77
C VAL A 105 6.65 -21.83 -41.74
N VAL A 106 6.86 -21.23 -40.57
CA VAL A 106 7.62 -21.84 -39.48
C VAL A 106 6.65 -22.28 -38.38
N GLY A 107 6.49 -23.60 -38.20
CA GLY A 107 5.60 -24.16 -37.20
C GLY A 107 6.06 -23.91 -35.75
N PRO A 108 5.15 -24.09 -34.77
CA PRO A 108 5.48 -23.98 -33.36
C PRO A 108 6.73 -24.75 -32.95
N LYS A 109 7.59 -24.13 -32.13
CA LYS A 109 8.83 -24.71 -31.59
C LYS A 109 9.84 -25.20 -32.63
N CYS A 110 9.65 -24.89 -33.92
CA CYS A 110 10.43 -25.45 -35.02
C CYS A 110 11.94 -25.29 -34.79
N PHE A 111 12.42 -24.16 -34.29
CA PHE A 111 13.83 -23.90 -34.00
C PHE A 111 14.10 -23.64 -32.51
N GLU A 112 13.16 -23.94 -31.60
CA GLU A 112 13.36 -23.68 -30.18
C GLU A 112 14.66 -24.33 -29.68
N GLN A 113 15.50 -23.57 -28.97
CA GLN A 113 16.80 -23.99 -28.45
C GLN A 113 17.80 -24.49 -29.52
N SER A 114 17.61 -24.12 -30.78
CA SER A 114 18.50 -24.54 -31.86
C SER A 114 19.66 -23.57 -32.12
N THR A 115 20.67 -24.04 -32.86
CA THR A 115 21.85 -23.25 -33.23
C THR A 115 21.71 -22.41 -34.49
N ILE A 116 20.50 -22.33 -35.07
CA ILE A 116 20.24 -21.65 -36.35
C ILE A 116 20.79 -20.21 -36.33
N ARG A 117 21.47 -19.83 -37.40
CA ARG A 117 22.10 -18.49 -37.54
C ARG A 117 21.73 -17.78 -38.83
N ASN A 118 21.51 -18.53 -39.91
CA ASN A 118 21.24 -17.98 -41.23
C ASN A 118 19.85 -18.42 -41.71
N ILE A 119 18.88 -17.52 -41.65
CA ILE A 119 17.55 -17.72 -42.21
C ILE A 119 17.05 -16.39 -42.79
N ASP A 120 16.46 -16.42 -43.98
CA ASP A 120 15.91 -15.22 -44.61
C ASP A 120 14.50 -14.92 -44.06
N PHE A 121 14.45 -14.09 -43.03
CA PHE A 121 13.18 -13.64 -42.43
C PHE A 121 12.25 -12.91 -43.41
N THR A 122 12.77 -12.36 -44.52
CA THR A 122 11.92 -11.68 -45.51
C THR A 122 11.06 -12.64 -46.33
N LYS A 123 11.33 -13.95 -46.21
CA LYS A 123 10.56 -15.03 -46.85
C LYS A 123 9.62 -15.74 -45.89
N ILE A 124 9.57 -15.36 -44.62
CA ILE A 124 8.68 -16.02 -43.65
C ILE A 124 7.34 -15.29 -43.63
N THR A 125 6.24 -16.03 -43.86
CA THR A 125 4.88 -15.48 -43.81
C THR A 125 4.21 -15.72 -42.47
N GLU A 126 4.53 -16.82 -41.79
CA GLU A 126 3.96 -17.15 -40.48
C GLU A 126 5.02 -17.76 -39.55
N ILE A 127 4.98 -17.36 -38.28
CA ILE A 127 5.86 -17.87 -37.22
C ILE A 127 5.00 -18.39 -36.06
N GLY A 128 5.10 -19.67 -35.76
CA GLY A 128 4.37 -20.32 -34.68
C GLY A 128 4.88 -19.96 -33.28
N GLU A 129 4.13 -20.41 -32.28
CA GLU A 129 4.49 -20.26 -30.85
C GLU A 129 5.88 -20.85 -30.55
N ASP A 130 6.68 -20.15 -29.75
CA ASP A 130 8.04 -20.55 -29.34
C ASP A 130 9.02 -20.83 -30.51
N ALA A 131 8.67 -20.54 -31.77
CA ALA A 131 9.37 -21.05 -32.95
C ALA A 131 10.89 -20.77 -32.98
N PHE A 132 11.35 -19.61 -32.51
CA PHE A 132 12.74 -19.19 -32.39
C PHE A 132 13.17 -18.89 -30.95
N LYS A 133 12.44 -19.45 -29.97
CA LYS A 133 12.77 -19.28 -28.57
C LYS A 133 14.14 -19.86 -28.24
N ASN A 134 14.94 -19.17 -27.42
CA ASN A 134 16.31 -19.55 -27.08
C ASN A 134 17.25 -19.71 -28.31
N CYS A 135 16.95 -19.09 -29.45
CA CYS A 135 17.84 -19.06 -30.61
C CYS A 135 18.91 -17.96 -30.45
N PHE A 136 19.98 -18.24 -29.72
CA PHE A 136 21.00 -17.24 -29.35
C PHE A 136 21.88 -16.75 -30.51
N ASN A 137 21.90 -17.44 -31.65
CA ASN A 137 22.76 -17.10 -32.78
C ASN A 137 22.10 -16.22 -33.85
N ILE A 138 20.78 -16.00 -33.76
CA ILE A 138 20.06 -15.11 -34.68
C ILE A 138 20.26 -13.66 -34.23
N LYS A 139 20.85 -12.82 -35.07
CA LYS A 139 21.17 -11.42 -34.73
C LYS A 139 20.11 -10.42 -35.16
N SER A 140 19.40 -10.67 -36.25
CA SER A 140 18.42 -9.71 -36.76
C SER A 140 17.28 -10.42 -37.47
N ALA A 141 16.06 -9.92 -37.30
CA ALA A 141 14.88 -10.44 -37.98
C ALA A 141 14.15 -9.31 -38.73
N ASN A 142 14.21 -9.34 -40.06
CA ASN A 142 13.41 -8.45 -40.91
C ASN A 142 12.13 -9.18 -41.34
N LEU A 143 11.03 -8.94 -40.62
CA LEU A 143 9.78 -9.68 -40.76
C LEU A 143 8.86 -9.10 -41.84
N LYS A 144 9.40 -8.46 -42.88
CA LYS A 144 8.64 -7.65 -43.85
C LYS A 144 7.41 -8.35 -44.47
N SER A 145 7.48 -9.66 -44.67
CA SER A 145 6.42 -10.47 -45.33
C SER A 145 5.47 -11.17 -44.35
N LEU A 146 5.68 -10.97 -43.04
CA LEU A 146 4.98 -11.72 -42.00
C LEU A 146 3.52 -11.26 -41.85
N THR A 147 2.59 -12.20 -41.76
CA THR A 147 1.16 -11.95 -41.54
C THR A 147 0.68 -12.46 -40.18
N SER A 148 1.41 -13.39 -39.55
CA SER A 148 1.09 -13.93 -38.23
C SER A 148 2.34 -14.28 -37.43
N ILE A 149 2.31 -14.01 -36.13
CA ILE A 149 3.36 -14.35 -35.17
C ILE A 149 2.74 -14.90 -33.88
N GLY A 150 3.28 -16.00 -33.38
CA GLY A 150 2.81 -16.67 -32.17
C GLY A 150 3.42 -16.12 -30.88
N ASN A 151 2.83 -16.54 -29.75
CA ASN A 151 3.34 -16.25 -28.41
C ASN A 151 4.79 -16.73 -28.27
N SER A 152 5.62 -15.99 -27.53
CA SER A 152 7.01 -16.36 -27.23
C SER A 152 7.90 -16.66 -28.46
N ALA A 153 7.49 -16.27 -29.67
CA ALA A 153 8.14 -16.68 -30.92
C ALA A 153 9.66 -16.43 -30.94
N PHE A 154 10.14 -15.36 -30.31
CA PHE A 154 11.54 -14.99 -30.22
C PHE A 154 12.03 -14.84 -28.78
N ALA A 155 11.32 -15.40 -27.80
CA ALA A 155 11.68 -15.28 -26.39
C ALA A 155 13.11 -15.80 -26.14
N SER A 156 13.90 -15.04 -25.39
CA SER A 156 15.31 -15.33 -25.06
C SER A 156 16.20 -15.56 -26.30
N SER A 157 15.83 -15.02 -27.46
CA SER A 157 16.66 -15.08 -28.67
C SER A 157 17.85 -14.12 -28.61
N GLY A 158 18.84 -14.34 -29.46
CA GLY A 158 20.03 -13.49 -29.57
C GLY A 158 19.83 -12.19 -30.36
N LEU A 159 18.58 -11.83 -30.68
CA LEU A 159 18.27 -10.71 -31.56
C LEU A 159 18.85 -9.40 -31.02
N GLU A 160 19.56 -8.68 -31.91
CA GLU A 160 20.05 -7.32 -31.71
C GLU A 160 19.05 -6.29 -32.25
N SER A 161 18.34 -6.62 -33.35
CA SER A 161 17.30 -5.78 -33.93
C SER A 161 16.16 -6.57 -34.59
N VAL A 162 14.96 -5.98 -34.62
CA VAL A 162 13.79 -6.54 -35.31
C VAL A 162 12.99 -5.46 -36.04
N ILE A 163 12.51 -5.78 -37.24
CA ILE A 163 11.60 -4.94 -38.03
C ILE A 163 10.25 -5.64 -38.11
N ILE A 164 9.23 -5.03 -37.51
CA ILE A 164 7.84 -5.50 -37.49
C ILE A 164 7.06 -4.81 -38.63
N PRO A 165 6.47 -5.55 -39.58
CA PRO A 165 5.72 -4.99 -40.69
C PRO A 165 4.36 -4.44 -40.23
N SER A 166 3.75 -3.58 -41.05
CA SER A 166 2.42 -2.99 -40.78
C SER A 166 1.27 -4.00 -40.86
N THR A 167 1.54 -5.23 -41.35
CA THR A 167 0.61 -6.35 -41.37
C THR A 167 0.39 -6.96 -39.98
N ILE A 168 1.30 -6.71 -39.03
CA ILE A 168 1.19 -7.17 -37.64
C ILE A 168 0.65 -6.01 -36.80
N SER A 169 -0.63 -6.07 -36.46
CA SER A 169 -1.30 -5.07 -35.60
C SER A 169 -1.10 -5.31 -34.11
N LYS A 170 -0.50 -6.44 -33.74
CA LYS A 170 -0.34 -6.84 -32.34
C LYS A 170 0.92 -7.68 -32.14
N ILE A 171 1.72 -7.33 -31.13
CA ILE A 171 2.80 -8.19 -30.63
C ILE A 171 2.23 -9.10 -29.53
N PRO A 172 2.26 -10.42 -29.71
CA PRO A 172 1.63 -11.37 -28.78
C PRO A 172 2.42 -11.52 -27.48
N ASP A 173 1.81 -12.25 -26.53
CA ASP A 173 2.38 -12.50 -25.21
C ASP A 173 3.81 -13.05 -25.31
N HIS A 174 4.72 -12.46 -24.54
CA HIS A 174 6.12 -12.87 -24.40
C HIS A 174 6.94 -12.92 -25.71
N CYS A 175 6.44 -12.36 -26.82
CA CYS A 175 7.02 -12.56 -28.16
C CYS A 175 8.54 -12.35 -28.22
N PHE A 176 9.05 -11.29 -27.59
CA PHE A 176 10.48 -10.95 -27.46
C PHE A 176 10.92 -10.92 -26.00
N TYR A 177 10.27 -11.68 -25.11
CA TYR A 177 10.60 -11.74 -23.69
C TYR A 177 12.07 -12.12 -23.48
N GLN A 178 12.79 -11.41 -22.60
CA GLN A 178 14.18 -11.73 -22.23
C GLN A 178 15.18 -11.79 -23.39
N CYS A 179 15.00 -11.04 -24.48
CA CYS A 179 16.04 -10.91 -25.52
C CYS A 179 17.19 -10.03 -25.02
N PRO A 180 18.34 -10.59 -24.59
CA PRO A 180 19.32 -9.85 -23.79
C PRO A 180 20.13 -8.84 -24.61
N ASN A 181 20.16 -8.99 -25.93
CA ASN A 181 20.92 -8.15 -26.86
C ASN A 181 20.03 -7.21 -27.67
N LEU A 182 18.71 -7.26 -27.49
CA LEU A 182 17.78 -6.50 -28.34
C LEU A 182 17.92 -5.03 -27.99
N THR A 183 18.37 -4.24 -28.96
CA THR A 183 18.61 -2.80 -28.80
C THR A 183 17.62 -1.96 -29.59
N ASN A 184 17.13 -2.49 -30.72
CA ASN A 184 16.33 -1.75 -31.69
C ASN A 184 15.07 -2.53 -32.11
N VAL A 185 13.90 -1.91 -31.99
CA VAL A 185 12.64 -2.39 -32.54
C VAL A 185 12.08 -1.33 -33.49
N GLU A 186 11.81 -1.72 -34.72
CA GLU A 186 11.17 -0.83 -35.71
C GLU A 186 9.76 -1.33 -36.04
N PHE A 187 8.75 -0.51 -35.76
CA PHE A 187 7.36 -0.74 -36.14
C PHE A 187 7.04 0.01 -37.44
N LYS A 188 6.49 -0.66 -38.45
CA LYS A 188 6.08 -0.06 -39.72
C LYS A 188 4.63 0.44 -39.75
N GLY A 189 3.89 0.29 -38.65
CA GLY A 189 2.51 0.77 -38.50
C GLY A 189 2.04 0.70 -37.04
N PRO A 190 0.80 1.16 -36.76
CA PRO A 190 0.20 1.09 -35.43
C PRO A 190 0.17 -0.34 -34.90
N VAL A 191 0.46 -0.50 -33.61
CA VAL A 191 0.61 -1.81 -32.98
C VAL A 191 0.19 -1.78 -31.52
N ASP A 192 -0.52 -2.82 -31.11
CA ASP A 192 -0.79 -3.11 -29.69
C ASP A 192 0.25 -4.09 -29.13
N ILE A 193 0.59 -3.92 -27.87
CA ILE A 193 1.61 -4.73 -27.20
C ILE A 193 0.95 -5.57 -26.11
N ASP A 194 0.92 -6.89 -26.28
CA ASP A 194 0.37 -7.81 -25.28
C ASP A 194 1.38 -8.11 -24.14
N GLN A 195 1.03 -9.02 -23.22
CA GLN A 195 1.67 -9.12 -21.91
C GLN A 195 3.13 -9.57 -22.04
N TYR A 196 4.03 -8.91 -21.29
CA TYR A 196 5.46 -9.24 -21.26
C TYR A 196 6.18 -9.27 -22.62
N ALA A 197 5.58 -8.70 -23.67
CA ALA A 197 6.07 -8.84 -25.05
C ALA A 197 7.56 -8.47 -25.22
N PHE A 198 8.03 -7.44 -24.53
CA PHE A 198 9.44 -7.00 -24.50
C PHE A 198 10.01 -6.96 -23.07
N ALA A 199 9.36 -7.61 -22.10
CA ALA A 199 9.85 -7.59 -20.73
C ALA A 199 11.26 -8.19 -20.63
N ASP A 200 12.07 -7.60 -19.77
CA ASP A 200 13.46 -7.99 -19.50
C ASP A 200 14.40 -7.94 -20.73
N CYS A 201 14.04 -7.16 -21.75
CA CYS A 201 14.96 -6.74 -22.81
C CYS A 201 15.87 -5.62 -22.30
N PHE A 202 16.84 -5.96 -21.44
CA PHE A 202 17.62 -4.97 -20.69
C PHE A 202 18.45 -4.00 -21.55
N GLN A 203 18.70 -4.32 -22.83
CA GLN A 203 19.42 -3.44 -23.77
C GLN A 203 18.48 -2.65 -24.70
N LEU A 204 17.16 -2.86 -24.63
CA LEU A 204 16.22 -2.21 -25.53
C LEU A 204 16.11 -0.73 -25.17
N SER A 205 16.67 0.12 -26.03
CA SER A 205 16.71 1.57 -25.83
C SER A 205 16.07 2.35 -26.96
N ASN A 206 15.84 1.72 -28.11
CA ASN A 206 15.34 2.38 -29.31
C ASN A 206 14.10 1.68 -29.88
N VAL A 207 12.97 2.40 -29.88
CA VAL A 207 11.71 2.01 -30.51
C VAL A 207 11.37 3.06 -31.56
N VAL A 208 11.30 2.65 -32.83
CA VAL A 208 11.12 3.55 -33.98
C VAL A 208 9.78 3.25 -34.66
N PRO A 209 8.97 4.25 -35.05
CA PRO A 209 9.20 5.70 -34.95
C PRO A 209 9.01 6.30 -33.55
N GLY A 210 8.59 5.51 -32.57
CA GLY A 210 8.38 5.93 -31.19
C GLY A 210 7.09 5.34 -30.61
N PHE A 211 6.75 5.77 -29.40
CA PHE A 211 5.55 5.32 -28.68
C PHE A 211 4.26 6.04 -29.13
N GLU A 212 4.37 7.04 -30.00
CA GLU A 212 3.24 7.83 -30.52
C GLU A 212 2.25 7.03 -31.40
N GLN A 213 2.63 5.81 -31.83
CA GLN A 213 1.82 4.91 -32.65
C GLN A 213 1.23 3.73 -31.86
N ILE A 214 1.46 3.66 -30.55
CA ILE A 214 1.04 2.56 -29.68
C ILE A 214 -0.11 3.02 -28.81
N SER A 215 -1.29 2.43 -29.01
CA SER A 215 -2.51 2.80 -28.26
C SER A 215 -2.68 2.00 -26.97
N HIS A 216 -2.26 0.72 -26.97
CA HIS A 216 -2.41 -0.16 -25.82
C HIS A 216 -1.12 -0.94 -25.53
N ILE A 217 -0.68 -0.90 -24.28
CA ILE A 217 0.41 -1.76 -23.78
C ILE A 217 -0.08 -2.51 -22.55
N LYS A 218 -0.16 -3.83 -22.63
CA LYS A 218 -0.62 -4.67 -21.52
C LYS A 218 0.48 -4.90 -20.47
N TYR A 219 0.07 -5.57 -19.40
CA TYR A 219 0.86 -5.93 -18.23
C TYR A 219 2.33 -6.20 -18.53
N TYR A 220 3.22 -5.40 -17.93
CA TYR A 220 4.68 -5.52 -18.01
C TYR A 220 5.30 -5.49 -19.40
N GLY A 221 4.61 -4.97 -20.43
CA GLY A 221 5.04 -5.04 -21.83
C GLY A 221 6.50 -4.62 -22.12
N PHE A 222 7.04 -3.64 -21.39
CA PHE A 222 8.43 -3.14 -21.52
C PHE A 222 9.20 -3.14 -20.19
N ARG A 223 8.82 -4.00 -19.23
CA ARG A 223 9.46 -4.05 -17.91
C ARG A 223 10.96 -4.22 -18.04
N GLY A 224 11.74 -3.45 -17.29
CA GLY A 224 13.20 -3.57 -17.22
C GLY A 224 13.94 -3.11 -18.48
N CYS A 225 13.27 -2.45 -19.44
CA CYS A 225 13.94 -1.96 -20.65
C CYS A 225 14.83 -0.74 -20.37
N SER A 226 15.78 -0.47 -21.26
CA SER A 226 16.67 0.70 -21.22
C SER A 226 16.14 1.87 -22.06
N ILE A 227 14.82 2.06 -22.06
CA ILE A 227 14.16 3.16 -22.78
C ILE A 227 14.24 4.43 -21.92
N HIS A 228 14.83 5.49 -22.48
CA HIS A 228 15.06 6.74 -21.74
C HIS A 228 13.93 7.76 -21.88
N LYS A 229 13.32 7.89 -23.06
CA LYS A 229 12.31 8.92 -23.34
C LYS A 229 11.05 8.29 -23.87
N LEU A 230 9.93 8.62 -23.24
CA LEU A 230 8.60 8.18 -23.66
C LEU A 230 7.79 9.38 -24.13
N LYS A 231 7.24 9.25 -25.33
CA LYS A 231 6.33 10.23 -25.91
C LYS A 231 5.06 9.51 -26.39
N PHE A 232 3.93 9.84 -25.79
CA PHE A 232 2.62 9.27 -26.12
C PHE A 232 1.67 10.34 -26.67
N ASN A 233 0.79 9.95 -27.59
CA ASN A 233 -0.38 10.75 -27.94
C ASN A 233 -1.52 10.39 -26.98
N ASP A 234 -2.21 9.30 -27.28
CA ASP A 234 -3.21 8.65 -26.42
C ASP A 234 -2.75 7.20 -26.21
N CYS A 235 -2.46 6.82 -24.98
CA CYS A 235 -2.02 5.46 -24.67
C CYS A 235 -2.62 4.95 -23.36
N GLU A 236 -3.03 3.69 -23.37
CA GLU A 236 -3.46 2.94 -22.19
C GLU A 236 -2.41 1.92 -21.79
N LEU A 237 -1.92 2.05 -20.56
CA LEU A 237 -0.95 1.17 -19.95
C LEU A 237 -1.64 0.23 -18.96
N GLY A 238 -1.41 -1.06 -19.11
CA GLY A 238 -2.08 -2.13 -18.40
C GLY A 238 -1.37 -2.61 -17.15
N GLY A 239 -0.56 -1.78 -16.48
CA GLY A 239 0.07 -2.09 -15.21
C GLY A 239 1.48 -2.69 -15.33
N GLY A 240 2.44 -2.13 -14.59
CA GLY A 240 3.82 -2.58 -14.58
C GLY A 240 4.59 -2.37 -15.89
N VAL A 241 4.01 -1.67 -16.88
CA VAL A 241 4.50 -1.64 -18.26
C VAL A 241 5.99 -1.28 -18.36
N PHE A 242 6.43 -0.25 -17.65
CA PHE A 242 7.82 0.21 -17.60
C PHE A 242 8.46 -0.02 -16.23
N GLN A 243 7.94 -0.94 -15.40
CA GLN A 243 8.50 -1.20 -14.09
C GLN A 243 10.02 -1.46 -14.17
N ASN A 244 10.79 -0.84 -13.27
CA ASN A 244 12.25 -0.94 -13.19
C ASN A 244 12.99 -0.58 -14.50
N SER A 245 12.41 0.26 -15.36
CA SER A 245 13.03 0.70 -16.60
C SER A 245 13.84 1.99 -16.42
N HIS A 246 14.69 2.32 -17.40
CA HIS A 246 15.58 3.49 -17.37
C HIS A 246 14.91 4.79 -17.86
N VAL A 247 13.59 4.90 -17.74
CA VAL A 247 12.84 6.06 -18.19
C VAL A 247 13.32 7.30 -17.43
N GLU A 248 13.68 8.34 -18.16
CA GLU A 248 14.11 9.65 -17.66
C GLU A 248 13.02 10.70 -17.81
N SER A 249 12.20 10.59 -18.86
CA SER A 249 11.15 11.56 -19.18
C SER A 249 9.90 10.94 -19.80
N ILE A 250 8.75 11.47 -19.41
CA ILE A 250 7.44 11.11 -19.98
C ILE A 250 6.75 12.39 -20.46
N ASP A 251 6.47 12.44 -21.76
CA ASP A 251 5.60 13.44 -22.38
C ASP A 251 4.36 12.74 -22.95
N ALA A 252 3.16 13.19 -22.61
CA ALA A 252 1.92 12.63 -23.15
C ALA A 252 0.84 13.69 -23.41
N THR A 253 -0.03 13.45 -24.39
CA THR A 253 -1.27 14.24 -24.53
C THR A 253 -2.29 13.71 -23.53
N ASN A 254 -2.80 12.50 -23.70
CA ASN A 254 -3.58 11.81 -22.68
C ASN A 254 -2.90 10.48 -22.35
N LEU A 255 -2.89 10.11 -21.08
CA LEU A 255 -2.30 8.88 -20.63
C LEU A 255 -3.21 8.21 -19.61
N LYS A 256 -3.51 6.94 -19.86
CA LYS A 256 -4.16 6.11 -18.86
C LYS A 256 -3.15 5.12 -18.30
N ILE A 257 -3.00 5.11 -16.98
CA ILE A 257 -1.99 4.31 -16.28
C ILE A 257 -2.63 3.38 -15.26
N ALA A 258 -2.04 2.22 -15.03
CA ALA A 258 -2.39 1.27 -13.99
C ALA A 258 -1.24 1.11 -12.97
N SER A 259 -1.44 0.22 -12.00
CA SER A 259 -0.52 -0.07 -10.92
C SER A 259 0.86 -0.42 -11.45
N LYS A 260 1.89 0.20 -10.86
CA LYS A 260 3.31 -0.08 -11.09
C LYS A 260 3.84 0.29 -12.48
N ASP A 261 3.08 0.97 -13.34
CA ASP A 261 3.54 1.25 -14.71
C ASP A 261 4.93 1.88 -14.79
N PHE A 262 5.27 2.74 -13.85
CA PHE A 262 6.58 3.37 -13.75
C PHE A 262 7.27 3.07 -12.41
N ARG A 263 6.82 2.05 -11.68
CA ARG A 263 7.41 1.71 -10.38
C ARG A 263 8.89 1.37 -10.55
N GLY A 264 9.73 1.99 -9.72
CA GLY A 264 11.17 1.76 -9.76
C GLY A 264 11.86 2.34 -10.98
N CYS A 265 11.22 3.22 -11.75
CA CYS A 265 11.89 4.08 -12.74
C CYS A 265 12.76 5.11 -12.01
N ARG A 266 13.86 4.65 -11.40
CA ARG A 266 14.72 5.46 -10.51
C ARG A 266 15.40 6.63 -11.22
N ASN A 267 15.43 6.63 -12.55
CA ASN A 267 16.00 7.69 -13.38
C ASN A 267 14.95 8.72 -13.84
N LEU A 268 13.66 8.51 -13.56
CA LEU A 268 12.60 9.40 -14.02
C LEU A 268 12.76 10.75 -13.34
N ILE A 269 12.89 11.83 -14.12
CA ILE A 269 13.12 13.18 -13.62
C ILE A 269 11.87 14.03 -13.76
N PHE A 270 11.18 13.95 -14.90
CA PHE A 270 10.01 14.77 -15.18
C PHE A 270 8.91 14.00 -15.90
N VAL A 271 7.66 14.32 -15.53
CA VAL A 271 6.43 13.84 -16.18
C VAL A 271 5.61 15.06 -16.58
N ASN A 272 5.20 15.10 -17.84
CA ASN A 272 4.43 16.19 -18.41
C ASN A 272 3.26 15.65 -19.24
N ILE A 273 2.04 15.87 -18.73
CA ILE A 273 0.79 15.41 -19.36
C ILE A 273 -0.08 16.63 -19.65
N THR A 274 -0.21 16.98 -20.94
CA THR A 274 -0.89 18.21 -21.37
C THR A 274 -2.41 18.10 -21.43
N GLY A 275 -2.95 16.89 -21.47
CA GLY A 275 -4.38 16.58 -21.42
C GLY A 275 -4.74 15.92 -20.10
N THR A 276 -5.37 14.74 -20.18
CA THR A 276 -5.85 14.00 -19.01
C THR A 276 -4.90 12.88 -18.59
N LEU A 277 -4.74 12.72 -17.27
CA LEU A 277 -4.20 11.52 -16.66
C LEU A 277 -5.32 10.75 -15.95
N GLU A 278 -5.57 9.53 -16.42
CA GLU A 278 -6.51 8.59 -15.79
C GLU A 278 -5.73 7.45 -15.15
N ILE A 279 -6.05 7.09 -13.91
CA ILE A 279 -5.46 5.93 -13.23
C ILE A 279 -6.51 4.80 -13.27
N ILE A 280 -6.30 3.79 -14.12
CA ILE A 280 -7.28 2.73 -14.47
C ILE A 280 -7.40 1.64 -13.40
N ASP A 281 -6.36 1.42 -12.58
CA ASP A 281 -6.47 0.42 -11.54
C ASP A 281 -7.43 0.92 -10.46
N GLY A 282 -8.66 0.41 -10.55
CA GLY A 282 -9.80 0.60 -9.65
C GLY A 282 -11.13 0.23 -10.26
N PRO A 283 -11.89 -0.78 -9.75
CA PRO A 283 -13.31 -0.81 -10.02
C PRO A 283 -13.99 0.40 -9.34
N PRO A 284 -15.14 0.87 -9.86
CA PRO A 284 -15.84 2.05 -9.37
C PRO A 284 -16.37 1.84 -7.93
N PRO A 285 -16.40 2.84 -7.04
CA PRO A 285 -17.05 2.68 -5.75
C PRO A 285 -18.57 2.91 -5.88
N GLU A 286 -19.33 1.83 -6.06
CA GLU A 286 -20.73 1.72 -5.59
C GLU A 286 -20.78 0.96 -4.25
N VAL A 287 -20.01 1.35 -3.23
CA VAL A 287 -20.41 1.09 -1.83
C VAL A 287 -19.62 2.01 -0.88
N PRO A 288 -20.26 2.79 0.01
CA PRO A 288 -19.57 3.53 1.06
C PRO A 288 -19.12 2.55 2.16
N TYR A 289 -17.82 2.51 2.47
CA TYR A 289 -17.29 1.68 3.54
C TYR A 289 -16.75 2.52 4.70
N TYR A 290 -17.32 2.26 5.87
CA TYR A 290 -16.96 2.83 7.16
C TYR A 290 -15.84 2.01 7.81
N TYR A 291 -14.96 2.72 8.54
CA TYR A 291 -14.08 2.16 9.55
C TYR A 291 -14.87 1.30 10.54
N GLU A 292 -14.56 0.00 10.65
CA GLU A 292 -14.86 -0.71 11.90
C GLU A 292 -13.71 -0.45 12.88
N ARG A 293 -13.97 0.42 13.87
CA ARG A 293 -13.07 0.68 15.00
C ARG A 293 -12.72 -0.64 15.70
N SER A 294 -11.48 -1.10 15.62
CA SER A 294 -10.94 -2.08 16.59
C SER A 294 -10.24 -1.35 17.73
N SER A 295 -11.05 -1.05 18.73
CA SER A 295 -10.71 -1.04 20.14
C SER A 295 -9.61 -2.04 20.52
N PHE A 296 -8.42 -1.55 20.90
CA PHE A 296 -7.27 -2.32 21.42
C PHE A 296 -6.58 -3.33 20.47
N GLY A 297 -5.43 -2.93 19.91
CA GLY A 297 -4.23 -3.77 19.83
C GLY A 297 -4.31 -5.15 19.16
N GLY A 298 -5.30 -5.43 18.32
CA GLY A 298 -5.47 -6.70 17.61
C GLY A 298 -5.53 -6.47 16.11
N GLN A 299 -4.57 -7.08 15.39
CA GLN A 299 -4.34 -7.10 13.95
C GLN A 299 -5.18 -6.16 13.07
N GLU A 300 -4.47 -5.20 12.47
CA GLU A 300 -4.87 -4.36 11.33
C GLU A 300 -5.67 -5.18 10.29
N ARG A 301 -6.99 -4.99 10.27
CA ARG A 301 -7.80 -5.42 9.13
C ARG A 301 -8.15 -4.17 8.32
N PHE A 302 -7.33 -3.94 7.31
CA PHE A 302 -7.59 -2.97 6.24
C PHE A 302 -8.86 -3.38 5.51
N ASN A 303 -9.94 -2.63 5.69
CA ASN A 303 -11.07 -2.65 4.74
C ASN A 303 -11.04 -1.38 3.90
N TYR A 304 -9.88 -1.11 3.32
CA TYR A 304 -9.70 -0.18 2.22
C TYR A 304 -8.88 -0.92 1.17
N TYR A 305 -9.56 -1.75 0.37
CA TYR A 305 -9.03 -2.12 -0.93
C TYR A 305 -9.18 -0.89 -1.84
N PHE A 306 -8.39 0.15 -1.55
CA PHE A 306 -7.99 1.02 -2.64
C PHE A 306 -7.26 0.11 -3.63
N PRO A 307 -7.61 0.19 -4.92
CA PRO A 307 -6.81 -0.44 -5.94
C PRO A 307 -5.39 0.13 -5.83
N ARG A 308 -4.43 -0.75 -5.60
CA ARG A 308 -3.07 -0.39 -5.21
C ARG A 308 -2.36 0.33 -6.36
N ALA A 309 -2.46 1.63 -6.47
CA ALA A 309 -1.92 2.39 -7.60
C ALA A 309 -0.49 2.88 -7.35
N PHE A 310 0.48 1.95 -7.30
CA PHE A 310 1.92 2.23 -7.12
C PHE A 310 2.59 2.82 -8.37
N ALA A 311 1.90 3.64 -9.16
CA ALA A 311 2.30 3.92 -10.53
C ALA A 311 3.71 4.51 -10.65
N PHE A 312 4.11 5.40 -9.74
CA PHE A 312 5.44 6.03 -9.67
C PHE A 312 6.19 5.69 -8.37
N GLU A 313 5.82 4.62 -7.65
CA GLU A 313 6.52 4.20 -6.43
C GLU A 313 8.02 4.00 -6.71
N ASP A 314 8.89 4.45 -5.81
CA ASP A 314 10.36 4.36 -5.93
C ASP A 314 10.96 5.11 -7.13
N CYS A 315 10.25 6.09 -7.73
CA CYS A 315 10.83 7.04 -8.68
C CYS A 315 11.68 8.10 -7.95
N VAL A 316 12.78 7.66 -7.34
CA VAL A 316 13.61 8.45 -6.42
C VAL A 316 14.23 9.72 -7.03
N SER A 317 14.30 9.81 -8.36
CA SER A 317 14.84 10.98 -9.07
C SER A 317 13.78 11.97 -9.54
N LEU A 318 12.49 11.65 -9.37
CA LEU A 318 11.38 12.46 -9.86
C LEU A 318 11.41 13.80 -9.15
N GLN A 319 11.47 14.88 -9.93
CA GLN A 319 11.55 16.25 -9.44
C GLN A 319 10.30 17.05 -9.75
N GLU A 320 9.73 16.82 -10.94
CA GLU A 320 8.62 17.60 -11.46
C GLU A 320 7.54 16.68 -12.03
N PHE A 321 6.30 16.88 -11.56
CA PHE A 321 5.12 16.16 -12.03
C PHE A 321 4.05 17.18 -12.44
N LYS A 322 3.87 17.34 -13.76
CA LYS A 322 2.93 18.29 -14.36
C LYS A 322 1.79 17.54 -15.02
N VAL A 323 0.58 17.79 -14.52
CA VAL A 323 -0.65 17.27 -15.10
C VAL A 323 -1.71 18.36 -15.11
N ASN A 324 -2.43 18.49 -16.22
CA ASN A 324 -3.48 19.50 -16.35
C ASN A 324 -4.80 19.07 -15.69
N ALA A 325 -5.16 17.79 -15.82
CA ALA A 325 -6.34 17.21 -15.18
C ALA A 325 -6.07 15.76 -14.75
N CYS A 326 -6.41 15.44 -13.50
CA CYS A 326 -6.31 14.09 -12.95
C CYS A 326 -7.39 13.92 -11.89
N GLN A 327 -8.30 12.95 -12.05
CA GLN A 327 -9.43 12.78 -11.13
C GLN A 327 -8.98 12.35 -9.72
N GLN A 328 -8.03 11.43 -9.66
CA GLN A 328 -7.56 10.79 -8.43
C GLN A 328 -6.08 10.46 -8.53
N ILE A 329 -5.37 10.62 -7.41
CA ILE A 329 -4.05 10.02 -7.19
C ILE A 329 -4.28 8.80 -6.31
N GLY A 330 -3.98 7.60 -6.81
CA GLY A 330 -4.22 6.37 -6.05
C GLY A 330 -3.11 6.05 -5.04
N ASP A 331 -3.31 4.97 -4.28
CA ASP A 331 -2.47 4.59 -3.15
C ASP A 331 -0.99 4.45 -3.48
N SER A 332 -0.14 5.05 -2.65
CA SER A 332 1.33 4.96 -2.75
C SER A 332 1.88 5.37 -4.12
N CYS A 333 1.12 6.14 -4.91
CA CYS A 333 1.47 6.49 -6.28
C CYS A 333 2.85 7.14 -6.40
N PHE A 334 3.22 8.03 -5.49
CA PHE A 334 4.51 8.71 -5.43
C PHE A 334 5.34 8.31 -4.21
N ARG A 335 5.06 7.17 -3.58
CA ARG A 335 5.81 6.72 -2.40
C ARG A 335 7.30 6.62 -2.72
N ASN A 336 8.14 7.15 -1.82
CA ASN A 336 9.60 7.25 -1.99
C ASN A 336 10.07 8.10 -3.20
N CYS A 337 9.27 9.04 -3.72
CA CYS A 337 9.73 10.05 -4.68
C CYS A 337 10.55 11.14 -3.98
N LEU A 338 11.75 10.77 -3.51
CA LEU A 338 12.56 11.54 -2.56
C LEU A 338 12.89 12.98 -3.02
N LYS A 339 12.96 13.23 -4.33
CA LYS A 339 13.33 14.52 -4.93
C LYS A 339 12.14 15.36 -5.41
N LEU A 340 10.90 14.90 -5.20
CA LEU A 340 9.71 15.62 -5.64
C LEU A 340 9.56 16.88 -4.79
N LYS A 341 9.74 18.06 -5.40
CA LYS A 341 9.74 19.36 -4.70
C LYS A 341 8.40 20.06 -4.72
N GLU A 342 7.76 20.01 -5.88
CA GLU A 342 6.49 20.66 -6.13
C GLU A 342 5.58 19.67 -6.86
N ILE A 343 4.35 19.57 -6.38
CA ILE A 343 3.28 18.89 -7.09
C ILE A 343 2.04 19.77 -7.06
N LYS A 344 1.53 20.11 -8.24
CA LYS A 344 0.21 20.71 -8.36
C LYS A 344 -0.82 19.60 -8.22
N ILE A 345 -1.43 19.51 -7.06
CA ILE A 345 -2.54 18.58 -6.83
C ILE A 345 -3.76 19.14 -7.57
N VAL A 346 -4.17 18.46 -8.64
CA VAL A 346 -5.36 18.79 -9.44
C VAL A 346 -6.48 17.77 -9.25
N SER A 347 -6.31 16.85 -8.30
CA SER A 347 -7.22 15.75 -8.01
C SER A 347 -8.10 16.05 -6.80
N GLU A 348 -9.30 15.46 -6.79
CA GLU A 348 -10.23 15.55 -5.67
C GLU A 348 -9.91 14.52 -4.59
N ILE A 349 -9.32 13.37 -4.97
CA ILE A 349 -9.05 12.24 -4.08
C ILE A 349 -7.55 11.92 -4.08
N LEU A 350 -6.98 11.81 -2.89
CA LEU A 350 -5.63 11.32 -2.66
C LEU A 350 -5.67 9.98 -1.92
N GLY A 351 -5.03 8.95 -2.45
CA GLY A 351 -4.96 7.63 -1.85
C GLY A 351 -4.02 7.57 -0.64
N SER A 352 -4.09 6.46 0.09
CA SER A 352 -3.26 6.20 1.26
C SER A 352 -1.79 6.11 0.88
N HIS A 353 -0.92 6.70 1.71
CA HIS A 353 0.53 6.72 1.53
C HIS A 353 1.01 7.30 0.18
N SER A 354 0.14 8.01 -0.57
CA SER A 354 0.43 8.48 -1.93
C SER A 354 1.74 9.25 -2.07
N PHE A 355 2.13 10.00 -1.04
CA PHE A 355 3.37 10.77 -1.04
C PHE A 355 4.33 10.34 0.08
N MET A 356 4.06 9.24 0.80
CA MET A 356 4.91 8.78 1.90
C MET A 356 6.40 8.78 1.51
N ASN A 357 7.25 9.38 2.35
CA ASN A 357 8.69 9.58 2.11
C ASN A 357 9.08 10.46 0.91
N CYS A 358 8.20 11.27 0.33
CA CYS A 358 8.54 12.43 -0.50
C CYS A 358 9.21 13.57 0.29
N ILE A 359 10.40 13.31 0.85
CA ILE A 359 11.10 14.19 1.80
C ILE A 359 11.49 15.59 1.27
N SER A 360 11.37 15.86 -0.03
CA SER A 360 11.67 17.17 -0.62
C SER A 360 10.47 18.11 -0.73
N LEU A 361 9.25 17.65 -0.39
CA LEU A 361 8.05 18.49 -0.40
C LEU A 361 8.12 19.50 0.76
N GLU A 362 8.01 20.79 0.44
CA GLU A 362 8.01 21.88 1.45
C GLU A 362 6.62 22.45 1.72
N THR A 363 5.78 22.52 0.68
CA THR A 363 4.42 23.08 0.74
C THR A 363 3.48 22.20 -0.07
N VAL A 364 2.29 21.94 0.48
CA VAL A 364 1.22 21.21 -0.22
C VAL A 364 -0.06 22.03 -0.21
N ASP A 365 -0.69 22.18 -1.37
CA ASP A 365 -1.99 22.84 -1.52
C ASP A 365 -3.10 21.80 -1.66
N LEU A 366 -4.02 21.79 -0.69
CA LEU A 366 -5.13 20.83 -0.60
C LEU A 366 -6.49 21.48 -0.86
N ARG A 367 -6.54 22.70 -1.41
CA ARG A 367 -7.81 23.42 -1.64
C ARG A 367 -8.76 22.69 -2.59
N THR A 368 -8.24 21.90 -3.53
CA THR A 368 -9.05 21.12 -4.49
C THR A 368 -9.40 19.72 -3.99
N VAL A 369 -8.82 19.29 -2.87
CA VAL A 369 -8.92 17.91 -2.38
C VAL A 369 -10.10 17.79 -1.43
N THR A 370 -10.93 16.77 -1.60
CA THR A 370 -12.10 16.46 -0.77
C THR A 370 -11.87 15.24 0.13
N GLN A 371 -11.02 14.29 -0.32
CA GLN A 371 -10.70 13.06 0.41
C GLN A 371 -9.20 12.78 0.42
N ILE A 372 -8.66 12.38 1.58
CA ILE A 372 -7.25 12.01 1.75
C ILE A 372 -7.14 10.70 2.51
N GLY A 373 -6.49 9.70 1.92
CA GLY A 373 -6.24 8.40 2.54
C GLY A 373 -5.16 8.45 3.63
N ASP A 374 -5.07 7.37 4.40
CA ASP A 374 -4.21 7.26 5.56
C ASP A 374 -2.72 7.44 5.21
N GLY A 375 -1.96 8.12 6.06
CA GLY A 375 -0.51 8.26 5.91
C GLY A 375 -0.05 8.95 4.62
N CYS A 376 -0.96 9.62 3.89
CA CYS A 376 -0.69 10.22 2.59
C CYS A 376 0.57 11.11 2.59
N PHE A 377 0.76 11.83 3.69
CA PHE A 377 1.81 12.82 3.90
C PHE A 377 2.67 12.52 5.17
N GLY A 378 2.77 11.26 5.59
CA GLY A 378 3.46 10.90 6.84
C GLY A 378 4.99 10.85 6.70
N GLY A 379 5.71 11.26 7.76
CA GLY A 379 7.17 11.10 7.92
C GLY A 379 8.03 12.13 7.19
N TYR A 380 7.59 13.39 7.07
CA TYR A 380 8.36 14.42 6.37
C TYR A 380 9.20 15.30 7.26
N GLU A 381 10.51 15.26 7.06
CA GLU A 381 11.41 16.21 7.69
C GLU A 381 11.25 17.64 7.15
N ASN A 382 10.93 17.85 5.86
CA ASN A 382 10.96 19.20 5.25
C ASN A 382 9.60 19.87 5.03
N LEU A 383 8.49 19.17 5.29
CA LEU A 383 7.15 19.74 5.08
C LEU A 383 6.92 20.86 6.11
N LYS A 384 6.77 22.10 5.62
CA LYS A 384 6.66 23.31 6.46
C LYS A 384 5.23 23.85 6.53
N SER A 385 4.48 23.76 5.44
CA SER A 385 3.14 24.36 5.38
C SER A 385 2.18 23.56 4.52
N ILE A 386 0.90 23.62 4.91
CA ILE A 386 -0.22 23.07 4.14
C ILE A 386 -1.23 24.19 3.93
N ILE A 387 -1.73 24.33 2.71
CA ILE A 387 -2.76 25.30 2.36
C ILE A 387 -4.11 24.58 2.26
N GLY A 388 -5.13 25.14 2.90
CA GLY A 388 -6.51 24.67 2.79
C GLY A 388 -7.01 23.85 3.96
N LEU A 389 -6.21 23.53 4.99
CA LEU A 389 -6.62 22.67 6.11
C LEU A 389 -7.79 23.22 6.95
N GLU A 390 -8.07 24.51 6.85
CA GLU A 390 -9.17 25.19 7.56
C GLU A 390 -10.56 24.67 7.15
N THR A 391 -10.70 24.07 5.97
CA THR A 391 -11.98 23.49 5.54
C THR A 391 -12.14 22.05 6.02
N SER A 392 -13.35 21.70 6.45
CA SER A 392 -13.71 20.34 6.88
C SER A 392 -13.76 19.37 5.70
N ARG A 393 -13.01 18.27 5.79
CA ARG A 393 -12.90 17.21 4.78
C ARG A 393 -13.04 15.82 5.41
N GLU A 394 -13.11 14.80 4.57
CA GLU A 394 -12.90 13.41 4.98
C GLU A 394 -11.40 13.11 4.97
N TYR A 395 -10.81 13.06 6.16
CA TYR A 395 -9.41 12.74 6.37
C TYR A 395 -9.29 11.31 6.90
N GLY A 396 -8.40 10.53 6.30
CA GLY A 396 -7.82 9.34 6.91
C GLY A 396 -6.92 9.67 8.11
N GLY A 397 -6.35 8.64 8.70
CA GLY A 397 -5.44 8.75 9.85
C GLY A 397 -3.97 8.96 9.46
N ASN A 398 -3.18 9.46 10.40
CA ASN A 398 -1.72 9.63 10.31
C ASN A 398 -1.24 10.43 9.10
N ILE A 399 -2.12 11.28 8.52
CA ILE A 399 -1.84 11.99 7.27
C ILE A 399 -0.56 12.82 7.39
N PHE A 400 -0.39 13.60 8.45
CA PHE A 400 0.78 14.46 8.67
C PHE A 400 1.59 14.02 9.90
N SER A 401 1.50 12.74 10.26
CA SER A 401 2.23 12.19 11.40
C SER A 401 3.74 12.29 11.17
N ASP A 402 4.49 12.58 12.23
CA ASP A 402 5.95 12.73 12.21
C ASP A 402 6.43 13.76 11.17
N CYS A 403 5.74 14.91 11.12
CA CYS A 403 6.15 16.09 10.36
C CYS A 403 6.71 17.16 11.31
N PRO A 404 7.96 17.05 11.80
CA PRO A 404 8.48 17.89 12.87
C PRO A 404 8.55 19.38 12.55
N ASN A 405 8.62 19.74 11.26
CA ASN A 405 8.72 21.12 10.78
C ASN A 405 7.38 21.73 10.32
N LEU A 406 6.29 20.97 10.41
CA LEU A 406 4.97 21.44 9.97
C LEU A 406 4.41 22.48 10.93
N VAL A 407 4.06 23.64 10.38
CA VAL A 407 3.35 24.70 11.09
C VAL A 407 1.91 24.77 10.60
N ILE A 408 0.97 24.73 11.54
CA ILE A 408 -0.44 25.02 11.31
C ILE A 408 -0.93 26.01 12.38
N SER A 409 -1.94 26.80 12.02
CA SER A 409 -2.62 27.72 12.97
C SER A 409 -4.12 27.46 13.07
N GLU A 410 -4.72 26.89 12.03
CA GLU A 410 -6.15 26.64 11.93
C GLU A 410 -6.38 25.31 11.21
N VAL A 411 -7.38 24.54 11.65
CA VAL A 411 -7.74 23.25 11.05
C VAL A 411 -9.23 22.95 11.19
N GLY A 412 -9.81 22.32 10.16
CA GLY A 412 -11.14 21.71 10.18
C GLY A 412 -11.13 20.36 10.90
N ASN A 413 -11.76 19.34 10.32
CA ASN A 413 -11.74 17.97 10.87
C ASN A 413 -10.31 17.44 11.03
N VAL A 414 -10.08 16.60 12.03
CA VAL A 414 -8.77 15.99 12.31
C VAL A 414 -8.93 14.49 12.55
N GLY A 415 -8.35 13.69 11.66
CA GLY A 415 -8.38 12.22 11.71
C GLY A 415 -7.43 11.60 12.74
N TRP A 416 -7.51 10.29 12.90
CA TRP A 416 -6.71 9.50 13.84
C TRP A 416 -5.21 9.83 13.72
N GLU A 417 -4.54 10.24 14.80
CA GLU A 417 -3.10 10.54 14.83
C GLU A 417 -2.58 11.52 13.75
N MET A 418 -3.47 12.32 13.15
CA MET A 418 -3.17 13.13 11.96
C MET A 418 -1.96 14.06 12.12
N PHE A 419 -1.74 14.65 13.29
CA PHE A 419 -0.59 15.51 13.60
C PHE A 419 0.29 14.94 14.72
N SER A 420 0.28 13.62 14.93
CA SER A 420 1.13 12.99 15.95
C SER A 420 2.62 13.29 15.69
N MET A 421 3.41 13.56 16.73
CA MET A 421 4.83 13.92 16.67
C MET A 421 5.16 15.20 15.86
N CYS A 422 4.18 16.08 15.62
CA CYS A 422 4.42 17.36 14.94
C CYS A 422 4.97 18.41 15.92
N HIS A 423 6.30 18.52 15.97
CA HIS A 423 7.01 19.33 16.95
C HIS A 423 7.04 20.84 16.67
N SER A 424 6.56 21.32 15.51
CA SER A 424 6.53 22.76 15.18
C SER A 424 5.16 23.41 15.32
N ILE A 425 4.14 22.65 15.70
CA ILE A 425 2.79 23.17 15.97
C ILE A 425 2.79 23.84 17.35
N ILE A 426 2.47 25.13 17.41
CA ILE A 426 2.49 25.94 18.65
C ILE A 426 1.08 26.26 19.13
N ASN A 427 0.23 26.80 18.26
CA ASN A 427 -1.13 27.20 18.62
C ASN A 427 -2.08 26.74 17.53
N VAL A 428 -3.21 26.15 17.92
CA VAL A 428 -4.20 25.63 16.97
C VAL A 428 -5.59 26.14 17.31
N VAL A 429 -6.25 26.71 16.30
CA VAL A 429 -7.70 26.93 16.28
C VAL A 429 -8.35 25.78 15.52
N PHE A 430 -9.25 25.06 16.18
CA PHE A 430 -10.00 23.95 15.62
C PHE A 430 -11.45 24.36 15.32
N ASN A 431 -11.83 24.24 14.05
CA ASN A 431 -13.13 24.63 13.50
C ASN A 431 -13.89 23.43 12.89
N GLY A 432 -13.38 22.21 13.07
CA GLY A 432 -13.99 20.98 12.57
C GLY A 432 -15.10 20.43 13.47
N ASN A 433 -15.79 19.40 13.01
CA ASN A 433 -16.80 18.68 13.81
C ASN A 433 -16.32 17.28 14.22
N THR A 434 -15.14 16.87 13.78
CA THR A 434 -14.57 15.55 14.05
C THR A 434 -13.13 15.70 14.51
N LEU A 435 -12.86 15.20 15.71
CA LEU A 435 -11.54 15.10 16.31
C LEU A 435 -11.33 13.65 16.77
N GLU A 436 -10.34 12.97 16.20
CA GLU A 436 -10.12 11.53 16.40
C GLU A 436 -8.93 11.21 17.34
N PRO A 437 -8.79 9.95 17.81
CA PRO A 437 -7.78 9.58 18.81
C PRO A 437 -6.35 9.91 18.37
N GLY A 438 -5.55 10.41 19.31
CA GLY A 438 -4.14 10.73 19.07
C GLY A 438 -3.87 11.94 18.15
N ALA A 439 -4.89 12.70 17.75
CA ALA A 439 -4.81 13.81 16.79
C ALA A 439 -3.57 14.70 16.91
N PHE A 440 -3.18 15.10 18.13
CA PHE A 440 -2.02 15.93 18.43
C PHE A 440 -1.06 15.24 19.41
N MET A 441 -1.00 13.91 19.42
CA MET A 441 -0.16 13.16 20.33
C MET A 441 1.31 13.55 20.16
N ASN A 442 2.00 13.84 21.27
CA ASN A 442 3.39 14.27 21.32
C ASN A 442 3.72 15.50 20.45
N CYS A 443 2.76 16.42 20.26
CA CYS A 443 3.05 17.76 19.75
C CYS A 443 3.75 18.59 20.83
N GLN A 444 5.06 18.37 21.00
CA GLN A 444 5.83 18.85 22.15
C GLN A 444 5.94 20.38 22.25
N SER A 445 5.74 21.11 21.15
CA SER A 445 5.73 22.58 21.12
C SER A 445 4.34 23.19 21.24
N LEU A 446 3.28 22.38 21.29
CA LEU A 446 1.91 22.88 21.37
C LEU A 446 1.71 23.59 22.71
N GLU A 447 1.42 24.87 22.68
CA GLU A 447 1.21 25.73 23.86
C GLU A 447 -0.27 26.02 24.10
N SER A 448 -1.07 26.12 23.03
CA SER A 448 -2.52 26.33 23.14
C SER A 448 -3.38 25.64 22.08
N PHE A 449 -4.60 25.29 22.47
CA PHE A 449 -5.64 24.74 21.61
C PHE A 449 -7.00 25.41 21.88
N GLU A 450 -7.66 25.93 20.85
CA GLU A 450 -8.99 26.53 20.92
C GLU A 450 -9.98 25.78 20.01
N CYS A 451 -11.02 25.21 20.60
CA CYS A 451 -12.11 24.55 19.88
C CYS A 451 -13.30 25.49 19.75
N GLN A 452 -13.64 25.88 18.52
CA GLN A 452 -14.75 26.81 18.25
C GLN A 452 -16.09 26.12 17.98
N THR A 453 -16.09 24.79 17.90
CA THR A 453 -17.25 23.95 17.56
C THR A 453 -17.66 23.06 18.73
N ASP A 454 -18.88 22.55 18.66
CA ASP A 454 -19.41 21.60 19.63
C ASP A 454 -19.07 20.17 19.20
N ILE A 455 -18.07 19.58 19.87
CA ILE A 455 -17.65 18.20 19.63
C ILE A 455 -18.11 17.24 20.74
N GLY A 456 -18.54 17.74 21.90
CA GLY A 456 -18.98 16.96 23.08
C GLY A 456 -18.00 15.94 23.68
N TYR A 457 -16.91 15.62 22.99
CA TYR A 457 -16.03 14.49 23.27
C TYR A 457 -14.58 14.81 22.90
N ILE A 458 -13.65 14.60 23.84
CA ILE A 458 -12.21 14.60 23.56
C ILE A 458 -11.73 13.16 23.45
N PRO A 459 -11.13 12.76 22.31
CA PRO A 459 -10.76 11.37 22.08
C PRO A 459 -9.54 10.94 22.89
N PRO A 460 -9.30 9.60 23.01
CA PRO A 460 -8.18 9.08 23.78
C PRO A 460 -6.86 9.56 23.19
N LYS A 461 -5.90 9.86 24.06
CA LYS A 461 -4.54 10.32 23.71
C LYS A 461 -4.47 11.60 22.86
N CYS A 462 -5.56 12.36 22.69
CA CYS A 462 -5.61 13.54 21.80
C CYS A 462 -4.41 14.48 21.96
N PHE A 463 -4.03 14.79 23.19
CA PHE A 463 -2.89 15.66 23.54
C PHE A 463 -1.87 14.93 24.42
N TYR A 464 -1.78 13.60 24.32
CA TYR A 464 -0.85 12.79 25.09
C TYR A 464 0.58 13.31 24.91
N GLY A 465 1.29 13.62 26.00
CA GLY A 465 2.70 14.02 25.94
C GLY A 465 2.95 15.43 25.39
N CYS A 466 1.91 16.26 25.19
CA CYS A 466 2.06 17.67 24.84
C CYS A 466 2.51 18.49 26.06
N PHE A 467 3.76 18.32 26.49
CA PHE A 467 4.25 18.86 27.75
C PHE A 467 4.35 20.40 27.81
N ARG A 468 4.17 21.12 26.71
CA ARG A 468 4.06 22.60 26.69
C ARG A 468 2.63 23.11 26.62
N LEU A 469 1.63 22.24 26.50
CA LEU A 469 0.23 22.64 26.36
C LEU A 469 -0.26 23.20 27.69
N ILE A 470 -0.48 24.52 27.75
CA ILE A 470 -0.86 25.24 28.97
C ILE A 470 -2.34 25.63 28.94
N ASN A 471 -2.82 26.08 27.78
CA ASN A 471 -4.14 26.67 27.62
C ASN A 471 -4.98 25.86 26.63
N VAL A 472 -6.11 25.34 27.10
CA VAL A 472 -7.10 24.68 26.24
C VAL A 472 -8.41 25.41 26.45
N LYS A 473 -9.06 25.84 25.37
CA LYS A 473 -10.33 26.58 25.43
C LYS A 473 -11.37 25.86 24.57
N PHE A 474 -12.53 25.61 25.16
CA PHE A 474 -13.70 25.10 24.46
C PHE A 474 -14.80 26.16 24.46
N SER A 475 -15.35 26.48 23.29
CA SER A 475 -16.52 27.37 23.17
C SER A 475 -17.82 26.71 23.65
N TYR A 476 -17.83 25.38 23.69
CA TYR A 476 -18.96 24.54 24.11
C TYR A 476 -18.53 23.57 25.20
N PRO A 477 -19.46 23.08 26.04
CA PRO A 477 -19.15 22.12 27.09
C PRO A 477 -18.63 20.78 26.54
N ILE A 478 -17.85 20.05 27.35
CA ILE A 478 -17.34 18.72 27.01
C ILE A 478 -17.92 17.69 27.97
N ASP A 479 -18.67 16.74 27.41
CA ASP A 479 -19.38 15.72 28.18
C ASP A 479 -18.47 14.52 28.48
N TYR A 480 -17.45 14.27 27.65
CA TYR A 480 -16.63 13.05 27.73
C TYR A 480 -15.15 13.34 27.45
N PHE A 481 -14.27 12.85 28.32
CA PHE A 481 -12.83 12.83 28.10
C PHE A 481 -12.33 11.39 27.95
N GLY A 482 -11.70 11.06 26.83
CA GLY A 482 -11.12 9.75 26.58
C GLY A 482 -9.83 9.48 27.36
N ASN A 483 -9.46 8.20 27.44
CA ASN A 483 -8.28 7.74 28.18
C ASN A 483 -7.03 8.47 27.71
N PHE A 484 -6.21 8.92 28.65
CA PHE A 484 -4.96 9.63 28.42
C PHE A 484 -5.06 10.92 27.56
N SER A 485 -6.25 11.50 27.40
CA SER A 485 -6.51 12.65 26.50
C SER A 485 -5.58 13.86 26.72
N PHE A 486 -5.22 14.17 27.96
CA PHE A 486 -4.29 15.24 28.37
C PHE A 486 -3.12 14.72 29.22
N PHE A 487 -2.80 13.43 29.11
CA PHE A 487 -1.74 12.80 29.90
C PHE A 487 -0.40 13.51 29.69
N ASN A 488 0.28 13.86 30.78
CA ASN A 488 1.60 14.49 30.78
C ASN A 488 1.65 15.81 29.98
N THR A 489 0.67 16.69 30.21
CA THR A 489 0.63 18.06 29.64
C THR A 489 0.89 19.12 30.71
N SER A 490 1.27 20.33 30.32
CA SER A 490 1.41 21.47 31.26
C SER A 490 0.08 22.20 31.53
N LEU A 491 -1.05 21.52 31.33
CA LEU A 491 -2.37 22.14 31.39
C LEU A 491 -2.62 22.73 32.77
N ARG A 492 -2.91 24.03 32.84
CA ARG A 492 -3.15 24.76 34.12
C ARG A 492 -4.57 25.24 34.27
N ASN A 493 -5.19 25.70 33.19
CA ASN A 493 -6.50 26.36 33.17
C ASN A 493 -7.26 25.99 31.89
N GLY A 494 -8.57 26.25 31.90
CA GLY A 494 -9.39 26.29 30.68
C GLY A 494 -10.33 25.10 30.46
N ILE A 495 -10.32 24.12 31.37
CA ILE A 495 -11.32 23.03 31.36
C ILE A 495 -12.46 23.37 32.32
N ASN A 496 -13.68 23.43 31.77
CA ASN A 496 -14.90 23.45 32.56
C ASN A 496 -15.49 22.03 32.61
N PHE A 497 -15.71 21.50 33.81
CA PHE A 497 -16.24 20.16 34.03
C PHE A 497 -17.74 20.14 34.39
N GLU A 498 -18.44 21.27 34.30
CA GLU A 498 -19.85 21.42 34.69
C GLU A 498 -20.81 20.40 34.06
N THR A 499 -20.61 20.06 32.78
CA THR A 499 -21.45 19.09 32.06
C THR A 499 -20.77 17.74 31.88
N THR A 500 -19.54 17.56 32.38
CA THR A 500 -18.75 16.36 32.12
C THR A 500 -19.38 15.15 32.79
N TYR A 501 -19.82 14.20 31.97
CA TYR A 501 -20.43 12.95 32.38
C TYR A 501 -19.39 11.83 32.60
N TYR A 502 -18.31 11.80 31.82
CA TYR A 502 -17.33 10.72 31.87
C TYR A 502 -15.88 11.20 31.71
N MET A 503 -14.98 10.60 32.50
CA MET A 503 -13.53 10.76 32.38
C MET A 503 -12.85 9.40 32.30
N GLY A 504 -12.12 9.18 31.22
CA GLY A 504 -11.35 7.96 30.99
C GLY A 504 -10.06 7.88 31.80
N ASP A 505 -9.46 6.69 31.79
CA ASP A 505 -8.25 6.37 32.55
C ASP A 505 -7.13 7.37 32.27
N LEU A 506 -6.55 7.91 33.35
CA LEU A 506 -5.38 8.79 33.29
C LEU A 506 -5.57 10.01 32.36
N ALA A 507 -6.81 10.43 32.10
CA ALA A 507 -7.16 11.49 31.16
C ALA A 507 -6.39 12.79 31.42
N PHE A 508 -6.25 13.20 32.68
CA PHE A 508 -5.53 14.40 33.12
C PHE A 508 -4.31 14.07 33.98
N ALA A 509 -3.80 12.83 33.93
CA ALA A 509 -2.70 12.42 34.77
C ALA A 509 -1.42 13.20 34.41
N TYR A 510 -0.66 13.59 35.43
CA TYR A 510 0.55 14.41 35.33
C TYR A 510 0.31 15.79 34.67
N THR A 511 -0.88 16.36 34.83
CA THR A 511 -1.17 17.75 34.46
C THR A 511 -0.75 18.73 35.56
N GLN A 512 -0.80 20.04 35.26
CA GLN A 512 -0.49 21.13 36.20
C GLN A 512 -1.75 21.87 36.70
N LEU A 513 -2.90 21.20 36.68
CA LEU A 513 -4.15 21.74 37.20
C LEU A 513 -4.02 22.04 38.70
N ARG A 514 -4.48 23.21 39.15
CA ARG A 514 -4.39 23.64 40.55
C ARG A 514 -5.66 23.43 41.35
N ASN A 515 -6.79 23.79 40.73
CA ASN A 515 -8.12 23.70 41.31
C ASN A 515 -9.03 23.00 40.31
N VAL A 516 -9.80 22.03 40.78
CA VAL A 516 -10.74 21.27 39.95
C VAL A 516 -12.08 21.20 40.66
N THR A 517 -13.15 21.60 39.96
CA THR A 517 -14.54 21.40 40.42
C THR A 517 -15.16 20.30 39.58
N LEU A 518 -15.62 19.22 40.21
CA LEU A 518 -16.25 18.07 39.57
C LEU A 518 -17.72 17.99 39.97
N TYR A 519 -18.58 17.58 39.04
CA TYR A 519 -20.03 17.45 39.24
C TYR A 519 -20.43 15.96 39.29
N ASP A 520 -21.65 15.62 38.91
CA ASP A 520 -22.17 14.24 38.84
C ASP A 520 -21.54 13.44 37.68
N ILE A 521 -20.23 13.19 37.79
CA ILE A 521 -19.51 12.29 36.89
C ILE A 521 -20.08 10.89 37.08
N ALA A 522 -20.57 10.28 36.01
CA ALA A 522 -21.00 8.90 36.03
C ALA A 522 -19.79 7.99 36.19
N TYR A 523 -19.71 7.42 37.40
CA TYR A 523 -18.88 6.26 37.68
C TYR A 523 -19.66 5.03 37.24
N ASP A 524 -19.45 4.61 35.99
CA ASP A 524 -20.23 3.52 35.42
C ASP A 524 -19.36 2.28 35.27
N CYS A 525 -19.46 1.38 36.24
CA CYS A 525 -19.19 -0.03 36.01
C CYS A 525 -20.28 -0.68 35.12
N ASP A 526 -21.36 0.03 34.77
CA ASP A 526 -22.57 -0.49 34.12
C ASP A 526 -23.12 0.41 32.97
N ALA A 527 -22.23 1.08 32.21
CA ALA A 527 -22.67 1.99 31.13
C ALA A 527 -23.25 1.23 29.94
N LYS A 528 -24.58 1.13 29.93
CA LYS A 528 -25.39 0.74 28.77
C LYS A 528 -25.35 1.72 27.58
N PHE A 529 -24.38 2.64 27.51
CA PHE A 529 -24.09 3.44 26.32
C PHE A 529 -22.99 2.84 25.42
N PHE A 530 -22.42 1.70 25.80
CA PHE A 530 -21.36 0.98 25.07
C PHE A 530 -21.80 0.21 23.81
N HIS A 531 -22.90 0.59 23.14
CA HIS A 531 -23.32 -0.08 21.90
C HIS A 531 -22.76 0.50 20.59
N LEU A 532 -21.88 1.51 20.63
CA LEU A 532 -21.21 2.01 19.42
C LEU A 532 -19.68 1.87 19.42
N VAL A 533 -19.06 1.39 20.49
CA VAL A 533 -17.62 1.04 20.48
C VAL A 533 -17.39 -0.17 21.39
N ASN A 534 -17.17 -1.34 20.81
CA ASN A 534 -16.93 -2.59 21.52
C ASN A 534 -15.66 -2.51 22.39
N PHE A 535 -15.79 -2.16 23.66
CA PHE A 535 -14.74 -2.30 24.66
C PHE A 535 -15.28 -3.10 25.85
N LYS A 536 -14.95 -4.40 25.87
CA LYS A 536 -15.00 -5.18 27.12
C LYS A 536 -13.77 -4.81 27.94
N VAL A 537 -13.94 -3.95 28.94
CA VAL A 537 -12.94 -3.78 30.00
C VAL A 537 -12.97 -5.04 30.87
N ARG A 538 -11.79 -5.64 31.12
CA ARG A 538 -11.67 -6.71 32.12
C ARG A 538 -12.00 -6.09 33.49
N GLU A 539 -12.83 -6.77 34.27
CA GLU A 539 -13.19 -6.41 35.66
C GLU A 539 -12.02 -6.56 36.65
N ASP A 540 -10.78 -6.55 36.17
CA ASP A 540 -9.61 -6.94 36.93
C ASP A 540 -8.64 -5.75 37.01
N LEU A 541 -8.60 -5.11 38.19
CA LEU A 541 -7.65 -4.09 38.68
C LEU A 541 -7.95 -2.60 38.42
N PHE A 542 -8.50 -1.95 39.46
CA PHE A 542 -8.26 -0.55 39.91
C PHE A 542 -7.36 0.34 39.02
N ASN A 543 -7.85 0.90 37.91
CA ASN A 543 -7.07 1.76 37.01
C ASN A 543 -7.68 3.14 36.70
N ASP A 544 -8.69 3.57 37.47
CA ASP A 544 -9.37 4.85 37.24
C ASP A 544 -8.69 5.95 38.06
N ALA A 545 -7.61 6.53 37.52
CA ALA A 545 -6.88 7.62 38.16
C ALA A 545 -6.76 8.84 37.23
N PRO A 546 -7.89 9.47 36.80
CA PRO A 546 -7.89 10.54 35.81
C PRO A 546 -6.96 11.70 36.16
N PHE A 547 -6.73 12.01 37.44
CA PHE A 547 -5.86 13.10 37.88
C PHE A 547 -4.57 12.60 38.54
N ARG A 548 -4.13 11.37 38.26
CA ARG A 548 -2.94 10.78 38.90
C ARG A 548 -1.71 11.68 38.74
N GLY A 549 -0.97 11.90 39.82
CA GLY A 549 0.33 12.58 39.76
C GLY A 549 0.25 14.07 39.41
N CYS A 550 -0.92 14.70 39.51
CA CYS A 550 -1.08 16.15 39.36
C CYS A 550 -0.45 16.88 40.55
N LYS A 551 0.86 17.11 40.50
CA LYS A 551 1.64 17.67 41.62
C LYS A 551 1.27 19.11 41.99
N GLU A 552 0.66 19.86 41.07
CA GLU A 552 0.23 21.25 41.33
C GLU A 552 -1.20 21.34 41.89
N LEU A 553 -1.93 20.21 41.97
CA LEU A 553 -3.32 20.18 42.41
C LEU A 553 -3.39 20.38 43.93
N THR A 554 -3.98 21.49 44.37
CA THR A 554 -4.08 21.87 45.79
C THR A 554 -5.49 21.72 46.36
N LYS A 555 -6.51 21.97 45.53
CA LYS A 555 -7.93 21.96 45.92
C LYS A 555 -8.80 21.20 44.91
N VAL A 556 -9.69 20.35 45.41
CA VAL A 556 -10.76 19.72 44.63
C VAL A 556 -12.12 20.04 45.27
N ILE A 557 -13.10 20.43 44.46
CA ILE A 557 -14.49 20.63 44.89
C ILE A 557 -15.35 19.57 44.20
N PHE A 558 -16.09 18.79 44.97
CA PHE A 558 -17.13 17.92 44.45
C PHE A 558 -18.49 18.59 44.65
N ASN A 559 -19.14 19.02 43.57
CA ASN A 559 -20.50 19.54 43.57
C ASN A 559 -21.44 18.46 42.99
N CYS A 560 -21.71 17.43 43.78
CA CYS A 560 -22.32 16.20 43.31
C CYS A 560 -23.55 15.82 44.15
N THR A 561 -24.57 15.30 43.49
CA THR A 561 -25.73 14.66 44.12
C THR A 561 -25.48 13.17 44.40
N ARG A 562 -24.51 12.56 43.69
CA ARG A 562 -24.07 11.17 43.86
C ARG A 562 -22.77 11.07 44.66
N ILE A 563 -22.43 9.87 45.14
CA ILE A 563 -21.18 9.63 45.87
C ILE A 563 -20.02 10.02 44.95
N PRO A 564 -19.12 10.93 45.37
CA PRO A 564 -18.00 11.32 44.55
C PRO A 564 -17.07 10.12 44.32
N PRO A 565 -16.51 9.94 43.11
CA PRO A 565 -15.55 8.88 42.85
C PRO A 565 -14.21 9.25 43.50
N MET A 566 -14.02 8.83 44.76
CA MET A 566 -12.84 9.21 45.56
C MET A 566 -11.71 8.18 45.48
N MET A 567 -11.97 7.03 44.86
CA MET A 567 -11.08 5.88 44.82
C MET A 567 -9.99 6.11 43.76
N GLY A 568 -8.76 6.42 44.18
CA GLY A 568 -7.61 6.48 43.27
C GLY A 568 -7.56 7.64 42.27
N PHE A 569 -8.63 8.44 42.16
CA PHE A 569 -8.75 9.57 41.22
C PHE A 569 -7.58 10.55 41.28
N PHE A 570 -7.07 10.79 42.49
CA PHE A 570 -5.98 11.71 42.79
C PHE A 570 -4.75 10.99 43.36
N ASP A 571 -4.54 9.73 42.96
CA ASP A 571 -3.34 8.98 43.31
C ASP A 571 -2.08 9.80 43.00
N ASP A 572 -1.08 9.79 43.87
CA ASP A 572 0.19 10.50 43.69
C ASP A 572 0.07 12.06 43.57
N CYS A 573 -1.08 12.66 43.95
CA CYS A 573 -1.24 14.12 44.06
C CYS A 573 -0.68 14.66 45.40
N GLU A 574 0.64 14.78 45.50
CA GLU A 574 1.35 15.06 46.75
C GLU A 574 0.99 16.39 47.45
N ASN A 575 0.53 17.39 46.70
CA ASN A 575 0.17 18.72 47.21
C ASN A 575 -1.33 18.94 47.40
N LEU A 576 -2.17 17.92 47.17
CA LEU A 576 -3.59 18.02 47.47
C LEU A 576 -3.76 18.14 48.98
N ARG A 577 -4.41 19.21 49.43
CA ARG A 577 -4.64 19.50 50.87
C ARG A 577 -6.11 19.77 51.18
N GLU A 578 -6.87 20.22 50.19
CA GLU A 578 -8.27 20.59 50.37
C GLU A 578 -9.16 19.79 49.42
N ILE A 579 -10.11 19.05 50.00
CA ILE A 579 -11.20 18.43 49.25
C ILE A 579 -12.50 18.90 49.91
N GLU A 580 -13.30 19.62 49.14
CA GLU A 580 -14.60 20.14 49.53
C GLU A 580 -15.69 19.31 48.87
N VAL A 581 -16.77 19.02 49.61
CA VAL A 581 -17.95 18.32 49.07
C VAL A 581 -19.15 19.22 49.31
N ILE A 582 -19.75 19.69 48.23
CA ILE A 582 -20.98 20.48 48.18
C ILE A 582 -22.08 19.52 47.73
N SER A 583 -22.92 19.08 48.66
CA SER A 583 -24.00 18.12 48.40
C SER A 583 -25.09 18.20 49.45
N ASP A 584 -26.34 17.94 49.05
CA ASP A 584 -27.46 17.77 49.98
C ASP A 584 -27.48 16.40 50.68
N ASN A 585 -26.68 15.44 50.18
CA ASN A 585 -26.71 14.02 50.56
C ASN A 585 -25.52 13.58 51.43
N PHE A 586 -24.43 14.34 51.44
CA PHE A 586 -23.18 13.97 52.11
C PHE A 586 -22.72 15.04 53.12
N ILE A 587 -22.02 14.60 54.15
CA ILE A 587 -21.36 15.47 55.12
C ILE A 587 -19.86 15.26 55.00
N ASN A 588 -19.11 16.34 54.77
CA ASN A 588 -17.66 16.36 54.86
C ASN A 588 -17.25 16.96 56.22
N ASP A 589 -16.76 16.11 57.10
CA ASP A 589 -16.29 16.47 58.44
C ASP A 589 -14.77 16.34 58.48
N TYR A 590 -14.07 17.44 58.21
CA TYR A 590 -12.62 17.49 58.19
C TYR A 590 -11.96 16.44 57.28
N GLY A 591 -12.47 16.28 56.06
CA GLY A 591 -11.93 15.32 55.10
C GLY A 591 -12.30 13.87 55.41
N ILE A 592 -13.42 13.68 56.10
CA ILE A 592 -14.07 12.38 56.32
C ILE A 592 -15.51 12.53 55.83
N ILE A 593 -15.88 11.68 54.88
CA ILE A 593 -17.13 11.81 54.14
C ILE A 593 -18.11 10.75 54.60
N TYR A 594 -19.28 11.24 55.02
CA TYR A 594 -20.38 10.43 55.52
C TYR A 594 -21.63 10.65 54.66
N ASN A 595 -22.59 9.74 54.75
CA ASN A 595 -23.97 10.08 54.41
C ASN A 595 -24.53 11.14 55.39
N LYS A 596 -25.65 11.76 55.00
CA LYS A 596 -26.32 12.81 55.79
C LYS A 596 -26.61 12.43 57.25
N ASP A 597 -26.91 11.17 57.52
CA ASP A 597 -27.25 10.71 58.87
C ASP A 597 -26.01 10.27 59.70
N LYS A 598 -24.80 10.36 59.13
CA LYS A 598 -23.54 9.83 59.71
C LYS A 598 -23.62 8.36 60.15
N THR A 599 -24.34 7.55 59.40
CA THR A 599 -24.45 6.09 59.60
C THR A 599 -23.54 5.27 58.68
N ILE A 600 -23.10 5.85 57.57
CA ILE A 600 -22.16 5.25 56.61
C ILE A 600 -20.96 6.18 56.46
N LEU A 601 -19.75 5.64 56.61
CA LEU A 601 -18.50 6.33 56.27
C LEU A 601 -18.07 5.90 54.86
N TYR A 602 -18.15 6.84 53.91
CA TYR A 602 -17.82 6.61 52.51
C TYR A 602 -16.33 6.71 52.24
N SER A 603 -15.66 7.73 52.77
CA SER A 603 -14.23 7.92 52.51
C SER A 603 -13.56 8.71 53.62
N PHE A 604 -12.43 8.19 54.09
CA PHE A 604 -11.42 8.91 54.83
C PHE A 604 -10.34 9.33 53.83
N LEU A 605 -10.25 10.63 53.58
CA LEU A 605 -9.41 11.14 52.51
C LEU A 605 -7.93 10.81 52.71
N ILE A 606 -7.26 10.46 51.62
CA ILE A 606 -5.80 10.19 51.59
C ILE A 606 -4.97 11.36 52.13
N THR A 607 -5.49 12.59 52.01
CA THR A 607 -4.84 13.83 52.44
C THR A 607 -5.10 14.17 53.91
N ASN A 608 -5.98 13.45 54.60
CA ASN A 608 -6.36 13.74 55.97
C ASN A 608 -5.15 13.53 56.92
N PRO A 609 -4.74 14.54 57.71
CA PRO A 609 -3.50 14.51 58.48
C PRO A 609 -3.60 13.74 59.80
N LEU A 610 -4.77 13.20 60.16
CA LEU A 610 -4.95 12.50 61.44
C LEU A 610 -4.12 11.21 61.50
N GLU A 611 -3.26 11.09 62.52
CA GLU A 611 -2.53 9.85 62.80
C GLU A 611 -3.37 8.79 63.53
N SER A 612 -4.43 9.23 64.20
CA SER A 612 -5.38 8.37 64.90
C SER A 612 -6.81 8.84 64.68
N PHE A 613 -7.74 7.91 64.47
CA PHE A 613 -9.15 8.20 64.27
C PHE A 613 -10.03 7.18 65.01
N THR A 614 -11.07 7.67 65.68
CA THR A 614 -12.12 6.84 66.26
C THR A 614 -13.39 7.05 65.45
N VAL A 615 -13.87 5.99 64.80
CA VAL A 615 -15.10 6.06 64.02
C VAL A 615 -16.28 6.38 64.96
N PRO A 616 -17.10 7.40 64.68
CA PRO A 616 -18.24 7.76 65.53
C PRO A 616 -19.20 6.59 65.77
N GLU A 617 -19.82 6.52 66.95
CA GLU A 617 -20.73 5.43 67.32
C GLU A 617 -21.99 5.33 66.44
N SER A 618 -22.35 6.42 65.76
CA SER A 618 -23.45 6.47 64.79
C SER A 618 -23.16 5.69 63.52
N VAL A 619 -21.88 5.50 63.16
CA VAL A 619 -21.48 4.81 61.94
C VAL A 619 -21.61 3.31 62.14
N GLN A 620 -22.39 2.67 61.27
CA GLN A 620 -22.64 1.24 61.27
C GLN A 620 -22.03 0.53 60.05
N GLU A 621 -21.68 1.27 58.99
CA GLU A 621 -21.11 0.73 57.76
C GLU A 621 -19.86 1.50 57.31
N LEU A 622 -18.82 0.74 56.96
CA LEU A 622 -17.65 1.24 56.22
C LEU A 622 -17.79 0.83 54.76
N TYR A 623 -17.84 1.82 53.86
CA TYR A 623 -18.05 1.59 52.44
C TYR A 623 -16.81 1.04 51.72
N ASP A 624 -16.95 0.70 50.43
CA ASP A 624 -15.86 0.17 49.62
C ASP A 624 -14.67 1.15 49.64
N LEU A 625 -13.46 0.63 49.90
CA LEU A 625 -12.23 1.43 49.99
C LEU A 625 -12.26 2.62 50.97
N ALA A 626 -13.13 2.61 51.99
CA ALA A 626 -13.33 3.74 52.90
C ALA A 626 -12.04 4.33 53.53
N PHE A 627 -11.00 3.53 53.76
CA PHE A 627 -9.68 3.93 54.27
C PHE A 627 -8.55 3.56 53.29
N TYR A 628 -8.82 3.56 51.99
CA TYR A 628 -7.82 3.23 50.98
C TYR A 628 -6.64 4.19 50.97
N ARG A 629 -5.42 3.63 51.01
CA ARG A 629 -4.14 4.37 50.95
C ARG A 629 -4.01 5.53 51.94
N THR A 630 -4.70 5.47 53.08
CA THR A 630 -4.53 6.49 54.12
C THR A 630 -3.06 6.60 54.53
N LYS A 631 -2.47 7.77 54.24
CA LYS A 631 -1.01 7.95 54.34
C LYS A 631 -0.55 8.19 55.77
N TYR A 632 -1.34 8.93 56.54
CA TYR A 632 -0.96 9.38 57.89
C TYR A 632 -1.63 8.57 59.00
N LEU A 633 -2.79 7.97 58.72
CA LEU A 633 -3.58 7.24 59.70
C LEU A 633 -2.90 5.91 60.08
N LYS A 634 -2.38 5.83 61.31
CA LYS A 634 -1.73 4.64 61.88
C LYS A 634 -2.66 3.87 62.79
N ASN A 635 -3.52 4.58 63.53
CA ASN A 635 -4.39 3.98 64.53
C ASN A 635 -5.87 4.24 64.21
N LEU A 636 -6.65 3.18 64.08
CA LEU A 636 -8.10 3.25 63.85
C LEU A 636 -8.84 2.47 64.94
N THR A 637 -9.84 3.11 65.55
CA THR A 637 -10.74 2.50 66.53
C THR A 637 -12.15 2.43 65.95
N CYS A 638 -12.69 1.21 65.88
CA CYS A 638 -14.03 0.92 65.37
C CYS A 638 -14.86 0.22 66.46
N ASN A 639 -15.88 0.88 67.00
CA ASN A 639 -16.65 0.35 68.15
C ASN A 639 -18.00 -0.28 67.76
N ASN A 640 -18.69 0.23 66.73
CA ASN A 640 -20.08 -0.13 66.40
C ASN A 640 -20.29 -0.44 64.91
N ILE A 641 -19.29 -1.00 64.23
CA ILE A 641 -19.35 -1.32 62.80
C ILE A 641 -20.02 -2.68 62.59
N LEU A 642 -21.13 -2.68 61.87
CA LEU A 642 -21.91 -3.87 61.49
C LEU A 642 -21.48 -4.42 60.13
N TYR A 643 -21.10 -3.54 59.19
CA TYR A 643 -20.74 -3.92 57.82
C TYR A 643 -19.42 -3.26 57.40
N ILE A 644 -18.54 -4.06 56.82
CA ILE A 644 -17.30 -3.60 56.18
C ILE A 644 -17.36 -4.08 54.74
N LYS A 645 -17.39 -3.14 53.80
CA LYS A 645 -17.45 -3.43 52.37
C LYS A 645 -16.06 -3.72 51.80
N THR A 646 -16.01 -4.14 50.55
CA THR A 646 -14.83 -4.72 49.91
C THR A 646 -13.65 -3.75 49.92
N GLY A 647 -12.50 -4.25 50.36
CA GLY A 647 -11.25 -3.48 50.34
C GLY A 647 -11.25 -2.21 51.19
N ALA A 648 -12.17 -2.05 52.15
CA ALA A 648 -12.29 -0.85 52.98
C ALA A 648 -10.95 -0.36 53.59
N PHE A 649 -9.98 -1.25 53.82
CA PHE A 649 -8.65 -0.89 54.35
C PHE A 649 -7.48 -1.18 53.40
N LEU A 650 -7.76 -1.40 52.11
CA LEU A 650 -6.77 -1.79 51.10
C LEU A 650 -5.63 -0.75 51.02
N LYS A 651 -4.39 -1.22 51.10
CA LYS A 651 -3.16 -0.39 51.05
C LYS A 651 -3.12 0.75 52.10
N SER A 652 -3.89 0.66 53.19
CA SER A 652 -3.83 1.62 54.30
C SER A 652 -2.53 1.50 55.10
N SER A 653 -2.14 2.56 55.81
CA SER A 653 -0.94 2.58 56.68
C SER A 653 -1.23 2.17 58.13
N LEU A 654 -2.33 1.44 58.37
CA LEU A 654 -2.79 1.08 59.71
C LEU A 654 -1.85 0.07 60.39
N GLU A 655 -1.43 0.37 61.61
CA GLU A 655 -0.53 -0.46 62.44
C GLU A 655 -1.31 -1.34 63.44
N ASN A 656 -2.63 -1.18 63.53
CA ASN A 656 -3.45 -1.82 64.56
C ASN A 656 -3.59 -3.35 64.32
N LYS A 657 -2.95 -4.16 65.20
CA LYS A 657 -2.89 -5.64 65.09
C LYS A 657 -4.25 -6.35 65.04
N TYR A 658 -5.30 -5.79 65.66
CA TYR A 658 -6.65 -6.38 65.69
C TYR A 658 -7.41 -6.21 64.37
N LEU A 659 -7.18 -5.12 63.64
CA LEU A 659 -7.76 -4.89 62.31
C LEU A 659 -7.08 -5.75 61.22
N GLN A 660 -5.82 -6.16 61.44
CA GLN A 660 -5.13 -7.09 60.54
C GLN A 660 -5.79 -8.47 60.46
N ILE A 661 -6.54 -8.90 61.49
CA ILE A 661 -7.28 -10.18 61.48
C ILE A 661 -8.57 -10.06 60.64
N LEU A 662 -9.26 -8.92 60.69
CA LEU A 662 -10.44 -8.63 59.84
C LEU A 662 -10.07 -8.41 58.35
N LEU A 663 -8.81 -8.08 58.06
CA LEU A 663 -8.26 -7.96 56.70
C LEU A 663 -7.92 -9.30 56.04
N MET A 664 -7.91 -10.41 56.79
CA MET A 664 -7.57 -11.76 56.30
C MET A 664 -8.80 -12.68 56.08
N ILE A 665 -10.00 -12.25 56.48
CA ILE A 665 -11.29 -12.91 56.25
C ILE A 665 -11.95 -12.22 55.06
#